data_AF-A0A957DUN4-F1
#
_entry.id   AF-A0A957DUN4-F1
#
_cell.length_a   1.000
_cell.length_b   1.000
_cell.length_c   1.000
_cell.angle_alpha   90.00
_cell.angle_beta   90.00
_cell.angle_gamma   90.00
#
_symmetry.space_group_name_H-M   'P 1'
#
loop_
_entity.id
_entity.type
_entity.pdbx_description
1 polymer ?
#
loop_
_entity_poly.entity_id
_entity_poly.type
_entity_poly.pdbx_seq_one_letter_code
_entity_poly.pdbx_strand_id
1 'polypeptide(L)'
;RVRGRNGAFDANSSFTVNVTQTTGSCGEVTTALPASTHTAVANSYGTIILVDYGRMSGDLTTMQTRLAEFAARAEVNGVIVDVNSDARVAAANAQADMYPACPFAKNLVANSIKEIVDSYRELNPLAYIVIIGNDDVIPFFRHPDQALLANERNYVPPVLDITASQASLRLGYVLGQDRYGASLELSSKGDTLPIPDLAVGRLVETPAQVVTMLDAYLSTANGVVSAPSSALVTGYDFLQDSADAIAAELTAGLGSSATTLITPRDVAPTDPASWTATDLRNLLLTNRYDVSFLAGHFSASSALAADYTTRLLASELAASSVDMTNALIFSAGCHSGYNIVDAHDVPGVTAEPDWAQAFASKGATLIAGTGYQYGDTDFIEYSERLYLAFSQELRAGTGPVAIGQALAAAKQTYLMETQELRPLHEKSLIEATLFGLPMLKIEMPAGRGSTSGDTSVVGSTMNFTSNPGLTLGLTYADLTIEPDLMRVDKILDVVGGEEPSTMTASYFSGSDGVIVNPAEPILPLESFNVGVADTVLRGVGFWGGEFTEVSDFLPLTGAATTEVRGVHPPFASTVNYPIQPYQVNYFGQLVNGMSGPVQLNVTPAQFMSDSPGSLTGTMRQFGSMSFRLYYSNYTAQSQISGNVPALAAPPAIAQIDAFPGDDDVTFQARVVGDPAAGIQQVWVTYTGTGPLAGQWQSIELAQSSNDSTLWAATLPLNGVPAAEVQFMVQAVNGVGLVSAATNLGAFYSGAGTAAGDLLATAVSLQTPPTSGAYSNKITVAAQLSSDGDPLPGKLLAFRIGSQTRTAFTDVNGVATVDLPLLGIPGAAELAVTFAGDAVYQASFDTAPFTITKQATSLTLTPGSATIEMGDPAPFVATLLDAAGRPFGQKTVFFIITGPNGSYAEAVITDFAGRASLDSVPLPAGTYTVSVYFSGTIPLPGGSLSLPDDRYLPATTSGLLTIEEGQVETGKSLYLSTEDGGTVAGVAYSREDVL
;
A
#
# COMPACT_ATOMS: atom_id res chain seq x y z
N ARG A 1 9.70 -24.32 -16.33
CA ARG A 1 11.00 -24.65 -16.99
C ARG A 1 12.03 -23.68 -16.46
N VAL A 2 13.10 -24.14 -15.82
CA VAL A 2 14.22 -23.26 -15.44
C VAL A 2 14.99 -22.96 -16.73
N ARG A 3 15.16 -21.68 -17.06
CA ARG A 3 15.96 -21.21 -18.20
C ARG A 3 17.08 -20.34 -17.62
N GLY A 4 18.33 -20.65 -17.97
CA GLY A 4 19.45 -19.74 -17.73
C GLY A 4 19.45 -18.55 -18.70
N ARG A 5 20.45 -17.67 -18.57
CA ARG A 5 20.69 -16.58 -19.54
C ARG A 5 20.85 -17.15 -20.96
N ASN A 6 20.34 -16.46 -21.96
CA ASN A 6 20.28 -16.91 -23.36
C ASN A 6 19.52 -18.24 -23.59
N GLY A 7 18.64 -18.63 -22.67
CA GLY A 7 17.88 -19.87 -22.81
C GLY A 7 18.72 -21.14 -22.58
N ALA A 8 19.94 -21.03 -22.04
CA ALA A 8 20.75 -22.18 -21.70
C ALA A 8 20.02 -23.06 -20.66
N PHE A 9 19.72 -24.29 -21.03
CA PHE A 9 19.27 -25.34 -20.12
C PHE A 9 19.94 -26.65 -20.55
N ASP A 10 20.45 -27.42 -19.60
CA ASP A 10 20.95 -28.76 -19.88
C ASP A 10 19.82 -29.76 -19.58
N ALA A 11 19.29 -30.39 -20.64
CA ALA A 11 18.24 -31.40 -20.52
C ALA A 11 18.70 -32.65 -19.75
N ASN A 12 20.01 -32.86 -19.60
CA ASN A 12 20.59 -34.00 -18.87
C ASN A 12 20.84 -33.71 -17.39
N SER A 13 20.79 -32.43 -16.98
CA SER A 13 20.98 -32.04 -15.58
C SER A 13 19.63 -31.96 -14.86
N SER A 14 19.29 -33.01 -14.12
CA SER A 14 18.09 -33.02 -13.26
C SER A 14 18.27 -32.10 -12.07
N PHE A 15 17.25 -31.31 -11.74
CA PHE A 15 17.15 -30.60 -10.46
C PHE A 15 15.92 -31.08 -9.69
N THR A 16 15.97 -31.01 -8.36
CA THR A 16 14.85 -31.35 -7.49
C THR A 16 14.43 -30.10 -6.73
N VAL A 17 13.14 -29.75 -6.82
CA VAL A 17 12.55 -28.73 -5.94
C VAL A 17 11.90 -29.48 -4.78
N ASN A 18 12.52 -29.42 -3.61
CA ASN A 18 11.94 -29.94 -2.38
C ASN A 18 11.12 -28.82 -1.73
N VAL A 19 9.80 -28.97 -1.72
CA VAL A 19 8.90 -28.06 -0.98
C VAL A 19 8.64 -28.71 0.38
N THR A 20 9.06 -28.06 1.46
CA THR A 20 8.75 -28.49 2.83
C THR A 20 7.68 -27.57 3.40
N GLN A 21 6.52 -28.12 3.76
CA GLN A 21 5.48 -27.39 4.48
C GLN A 21 5.66 -27.62 5.97
N THR A 22 6.01 -26.57 6.71
CA THR A 22 6.02 -26.62 8.18
C THR A 22 4.69 -26.10 8.70
N THR A 23 3.95 -26.92 9.45
CA THR A 23 2.68 -26.52 10.06
C THR A 23 2.94 -25.62 11.26
N GLY A 24 2.59 -24.34 11.15
CA GLY A 24 2.59 -23.37 12.25
C GLY A 24 1.37 -23.51 13.16
N SER A 25 0.96 -22.42 13.81
CA SER A 25 -0.23 -22.35 14.68
C SER A 25 -1.55 -22.74 14.00
N CYS A 26 -1.57 -22.80 12.66
CA CYS A 26 -2.71 -23.21 11.85
C CYS A 26 -2.76 -24.71 11.51
N GLY A 27 -1.84 -25.53 12.01
CA GLY A 27 -1.71 -26.94 11.58
C GLY A 27 -2.98 -27.80 11.77
N GLU A 28 -3.80 -27.47 12.77
CA GLU A 28 -5.03 -28.20 13.11
C GLU A 28 -6.30 -27.52 12.55
N VAL A 29 -6.17 -26.39 11.84
CA VAL A 29 -7.31 -25.72 11.18
C VAL A 29 -7.60 -26.40 9.85
N THR A 30 -8.86 -26.75 9.61
CA THR A 30 -9.31 -27.47 8.41
C THR A 30 -10.35 -26.68 7.63
N THR A 31 -10.24 -26.73 6.29
CA THR A 31 -11.24 -26.19 5.37
C THR A 31 -12.45 -27.13 5.19
N ALA A 32 -12.40 -28.33 5.76
CA ALA A 32 -13.50 -29.29 5.74
C ALA A 32 -14.60 -28.89 6.75
N LEU A 33 -15.42 -27.91 6.35
CA LEU A 33 -16.59 -27.46 7.10
C LEU A 33 -17.87 -28.19 6.63
N PRO A 34 -18.92 -28.25 7.46
CA PRO A 34 -20.23 -28.71 7.00
C PRO A 34 -20.77 -27.80 5.87
N ALA A 35 -21.79 -28.29 5.17
CA ALA A 35 -22.53 -27.45 4.23
C ALA A 35 -23.25 -26.33 4.99
N SER A 36 -23.39 -25.17 4.35
CA SER A 36 -24.24 -24.09 4.85
C SER A 36 -25.69 -24.60 5.00
N THR A 37 -26.31 -24.26 6.13
CA THR A 37 -27.74 -24.51 6.39
C THR A 37 -28.60 -23.30 6.07
N HIS A 38 -27.97 -22.15 5.82
CA HIS A 38 -28.65 -20.94 5.38
C HIS A 38 -29.21 -21.11 3.96
N THR A 39 -30.33 -20.47 3.68
CA THR A 39 -30.93 -20.45 2.34
C THR A 39 -31.29 -19.01 1.99
N ALA A 40 -30.69 -18.48 0.93
CA ALA A 40 -31.00 -17.14 0.44
C ALA A 40 -32.45 -17.04 -0.07
N VAL A 41 -33.01 -15.85 0.04
CA VAL A 41 -34.39 -15.55 -0.35
C VAL A 41 -34.38 -14.44 -1.41
N ALA A 42 -35.17 -14.62 -2.46
CA ALA A 42 -35.38 -13.61 -3.50
C ALA A 42 -36.56 -12.70 -3.13
N ASN A 43 -36.30 -11.40 -2.97
CA ASN A 43 -37.34 -10.38 -2.76
C ASN A 43 -36.93 -9.00 -3.30
N SER A 44 -36.06 -8.99 -4.32
CA SER A 44 -35.46 -7.77 -4.88
C SER A 44 -34.77 -6.89 -3.83
N TYR A 45 -34.18 -7.50 -2.80
CA TYR A 45 -33.49 -6.77 -1.74
C TYR A 45 -32.38 -5.89 -2.31
N GLY A 46 -32.25 -4.66 -1.78
CA GLY A 46 -31.17 -3.73 -2.12
C GLY A 46 -30.01 -3.78 -1.12
N THR A 47 -30.28 -4.25 0.10
CA THR A 47 -29.32 -4.31 1.20
C THR A 47 -29.36 -5.66 1.89
N ILE A 48 -28.20 -6.26 2.15
CA ILE A 48 -28.06 -7.36 3.11
C ILE A 48 -27.41 -6.83 4.41
N ILE A 49 -28.00 -7.18 5.55
CA ILE A 49 -27.55 -6.78 6.88
C ILE A 49 -27.11 -8.03 7.63
N LEU A 50 -25.81 -8.16 7.85
CA LEU A 50 -25.17 -9.30 8.50
C LEU A 50 -25.02 -9.04 9.99
N VAL A 51 -25.49 -9.98 10.82
CA VAL A 51 -25.37 -9.92 12.28
C VAL A 51 -25.08 -11.30 12.83
N ASP A 52 -24.34 -11.39 13.94
CA ASP A 52 -24.24 -12.58 14.77
C ASP A 52 -24.76 -12.22 16.16
N TYR A 53 -26.04 -12.48 16.44
CA TYR A 53 -26.63 -12.12 17.73
C TYR A 53 -26.03 -12.92 18.89
N GLY A 54 -25.44 -14.09 18.61
CA GLY A 54 -24.82 -14.94 19.63
C GLY A 54 -23.49 -14.40 20.14
N ARG A 55 -22.82 -13.55 19.35
CA ARG A 55 -21.53 -12.93 19.69
C ARG A 55 -21.63 -11.48 20.16
N MET A 56 -22.81 -10.87 20.10
CA MET A 56 -23.03 -9.50 20.59
C MET A 56 -23.42 -9.49 22.08
N SER A 57 -22.87 -8.56 22.86
CA SER A 57 -23.22 -8.34 24.27
C SER A 57 -23.84 -6.95 24.51
N GLY A 58 -24.88 -6.86 25.35
CA GLY A 58 -25.58 -5.60 25.67
C GLY A 58 -27.09 -5.68 25.44
N ASP A 59 -27.75 -4.53 25.21
CA ASP A 59 -29.18 -4.49 24.91
C ASP A 59 -29.48 -4.86 23.45
N LEU A 60 -29.63 -6.16 23.21
CA LEU A 60 -29.97 -6.70 21.89
C LEU A 60 -31.42 -6.42 21.48
N THR A 61 -32.33 -6.23 22.43
CA THR A 61 -33.78 -6.08 22.12
C THR A 61 -34.03 -4.76 21.40
N THR A 62 -33.45 -3.67 21.91
CA THR A 62 -33.53 -2.36 21.26
C THR A 62 -32.85 -2.38 19.90
N MET A 63 -31.64 -2.98 19.81
CA MET A 63 -30.92 -3.09 18.55
C MET A 63 -31.69 -3.88 17.49
N GLN A 64 -32.27 -5.03 17.85
CA GLN A 64 -33.10 -5.84 16.94
C GLN A 64 -34.31 -5.07 16.43
N THR A 65 -34.98 -4.33 17.31
CA THR A 65 -36.13 -3.50 16.94
C THR A 65 -35.72 -2.41 15.94
N ARG A 66 -34.61 -1.72 16.21
CA ARG A 66 -34.08 -0.66 15.33
C ARG A 66 -33.58 -1.20 13.99
N LEU A 67 -32.92 -2.36 13.98
CA LEU A 67 -32.52 -3.02 12.74
C LEU A 67 -33.74 -3.37 11.87
N ALA A 68 -34.83 -3.85 12.46
CA ALA A 68 -36.06 -4.15 11.73
C ALA A 68 -36.71 -2.88 11.15
N GLU A 69 -36.74 -1.78 11.91
CA GLU A 69 -37.21 -0.47 11.43
C GLU A 69 -36.36 0.06 10.27
N PHE A 70 -35.03 -0.04 10.38
CA PHE A 70 -34.08 0.32 9.33
C PHE A 70 -34.25 -0.53 8.07
N ALA A 71 -34.30 -1.86 8.21
CA ALA A 71 -34.46 -2.78 7.08
C ALA A 71 -35.77 -2.55 6.31
N ALA A 72 -36.82 -2.11 7.00
CA ALA A 72 -38.14 -1.84 6.42
C ALA A 72 -38.24 -0.51 5.64
N ARG A 73 -37.24 0.38 5.73
CA ARG A 73 -37.18 1.61 4.91
C ARG A 73 -37.17 1.25 3.43
N ALA A 74 -38.01 1.92 2.64
CA ALA A 74 -38.18 1.57 1.23
C ALA A 74 -36.90 1.73 0.40
N GLU A 75 -36.08 2.73 0.72
CA GLU A 75 -34.79 2.98 0.08
C GLU A 75 -33.68 2.03 0.56
N VAL A 76 -33.83 1.41 1.73
CA VAL A 76 -32.90 0.38 2.24
C VAL A 76 -33.26 -0.98 1.65
N ASN A 77 -34.57 -1.31 1.66
CA ASN A 77 -35.13 -2.59 1.23
C ASN A 77 -34.25 -3.77 1.68
N GLY A 78 -34.08 -3.87 3.00
CA GLY A 78 -33.07 -4.70 3.62
C GLY A 78 -33.54 -6.09 4.01
N VAL A 79 -32.62 -7.05 4.00
CA VAL A 79 -32.77 -8.36 4.65
C VAL A 79 -31.78 -8.50 5.79
N ILE A 80 -32.27 -8.85 6.98
CA ILE A 80 -31.43 -9.16 8.15
C ILE A 80 -31.10 -10.65 8.13
N VAL A 81 -29.81 -10.98 8.22
CA VAL A 81 -29.29 -12.34 8.19
C VAL A 81 -28.48 -12.57 9.46
N ASP A 82 -29.03 -13.38 10.37
CA ASP A 82 -28.31 -13.86 11.55
C ASP A 82 -27.42 -15.05 11.18
N VAL A 83 -26.13 -14.77 10.98
CA VAL A 83 -25.16 -15.76 10.49
C VAL A 83 -24.85 -16.85 11.52
N ASN A 84 -25.14 -16.61 12.80
CA ASN A 84 -24.98 -17.60 13.87
C ASN A 84 -25.89 -18.84 13.67
N SER A 85 -26.99 -18.67 12.94
CA SER A 85 -27.92 -19.76 12.65
C SER A 85 -27.40 -20.74 11.60
N ASP A 86 -26.29 -20.41 10.91
CA ASP A 86 -25.69 -21.24 9.88
C ASP A 86 -24.66 -22.23 10.45
N ALA A 87 -24.82 -23.53 10.13
CA ALA A 87 -23.97 -24.58 10.65
C ALA A 87 -22.50 -24.48 10.18
N ARG A 88 -22.26 -23.93 8.99
CA ARG A 88 -20.90 -23.75 8.44
C ARG A 88 -20.20 -22.59 9.12
N VAL A 89 -20.88 -21.45 9.28
CA VAL A 89 -20.38 -20.30 10.03
C VAL A 89 -20.09 -20.70 11.48
N ALA A 90 -21.02 -21.39 12.16
CA ALA A 90 -20.82 -21.86 13.53
C ALA A 90 -19.61 -22.80 13.66
N ALA A 91 -19.40 -23.72 12.71
CA ALA A 91 -18.25 -24.62 12.71
C ALA A 91 -16.93 -23.89 12.44
N ALA A 92 -16.91 -22.91 11.54
CA ALA A 92 -15.74 -22.07 11.29
C ALA A 92 -15.38 -21.24 12.55
N ASN A 93 -16.40 -20.66 13.19
CA ASN A 93 -16.27 -19.90 14.43
C ASN A 93 -15.67 -20.74 15.55
N ALA A 94 -16.14 -21.98 15.74
CA ALA A 94 -15.57 -22.91 16.71
C ALA A 94 -14.07 -23.19 16.47
N GLN A 95 -13.63 -23.24 15.21
CA GLN A 95 -12.19 -23.36 14.89
C GLN A 95 -11.44 -22.05 15.20
N ALA A 96 -11.99 -20.89 14.86
CA ALA A 96 -11.37 -19.59 15.13
C ALA A 96 -11.18 -19.35 16.64
N ASP A 97 -12.18 -19.72 17.46
CA ASP A 97 -12.11 -19.60 18.92
C ASP A 97 -11.10 -20.58 19.54
N MET A 98 -10.94 -21.77 18.94
CA MET A 98 -9.97 -22.78 19.41
C MET A 98 -8.52 -22.44 19.02
N TYR A 99 -8.34 -21.75 17.89
CA TYR A 99 -7.03 -21.41 17.33
C TYR A 99 -6.87 -19.89 17.10
N PRO A 100 -6.96 -19.06 18.15
CA PRO A 100 -6.89 -17.60 18.02
C PRO A 100 -5.55 -17.10 17.47
N ALA A 101 -4.49 -17.91 17.59
CA ALA A 101 -3.16 -17.63 17.03
C ALA A 101 -3.06 -17.92 15.50
N CYS A 102 -4.14 -18.30 14.83
CA CYS A 102 -4.18 -18.61 13.42
C CYS A 102 -5.07 -17.60 12.65
N PRO A 103 -4.48 -16.60 11.96
CA PRO A 103 -5.23 -15.63 11.16
C PRO A 103 -6.12 -16.30 10.09
N PHE A 104 -5.67 -17.41 9.51
CA PHE A 104 -6.45 -18.17 8.54
C PHE A 104 -7.78 -18.69 9.10
N ALA A 105 -7.87 -19.01 10.39
CA ALA A 105 -9.12 -19.49 10.99
C ALA A 105 -10.22 -18.41 10.96
N LYS A 106 -9.87 -17.14 11.16
CA LYS A 106 -10.83 -16.02 11.00
C LYS A 106 -11.18 -15.77 9.53
N ASN A 107 -10.23 -15.94 8.60
CA ASN A 107 -10.56 -15.91 7.16
C ASN A 107 -11.52 -17.03 6.76
N LEU A 108 -11.46 -18.18 7.42
CA LEU A 108 -12.40 -19.28 7.17
C LEU A 108 -13.84 -18.90 7.58
N VAL A 109 -14.00 -18.18 8.71
CA VAL A 109 -15.28 -17.59 9.12
C VAL A 109 -15.76 -16.56 8.11
N ALA A 110 -14.91 -15.59 7.75
CA ALA A 110 -15.25 -14.52 6.82
C ALA A 110 -15.66 -15.07 5.44
N ASN A 111 -14.96 -16.07 4.92
CA ASN A 111 -15.35 -16.76 3.69
C ASN A 111 -16.70 -17.49 3.81
N SER A 112 -16.97 -18.16 4.94
CA SER A 112 -18.25 -18.84 5.16
C SER A 112 -19.43 -17.85 5.18
N ILE A 113 -19.22 -16.65 5.74
CA ILE A 113 -20.21 -15.56 5.71
C ILE A 113 -20.33 -14.97 4.30
N LYS A 114 -19.22 -14.80 3.58
CA LYS A 114 -19.22 -14.34 2.18
C LYS A 114 -20.03 -15.27 1.28
N GLU A 115 -19.93 -16.59 1.44
CA GLU A 115 -20.75 -17.55 0.68
C GLU A 115 -22.27 -17.28 0.86
N ILE A 116 -22.69 -16.86 2.06
CA ILE A 116 -24.07 -16.43 2.30
C ILE A 116 -24.39 -15.16 1.51
N VAL A 117 -23.52 -14.14 1.57
CA VAL A 117 -23.68 -12.88 0.80
C VAL A 117 -23.81 -13.16 -0.70
N ASP A 118 -22.91 -13.99 -1.25
CA ASP A 118 -22.89 -14.33 -2.68
C ASP A 118 -24.19 -15.04 -3.09
N SER A 119 -24.73 -15.93 -2.25
CA SER A 119 -26.02 -16.58 -2.51
C SER A 119 -27.21 -15.60 -2.54
N TYR A 120 -27.19 -14.53 -1.74
CA TYR A 120 -28.21 -13.47 -1.83
C TYR A 120 -28.03 -12.60 -3.06
N ARG A 121 -26.78 -12.30 -3.44
CA ARG A 121 -26.43 -11.51 -4.63
C ARG A 121 -26.92 -12.19 -5.92
N GLU A 122 -26.85 -13.51 -6.00
CA GLU A 122 -27.37 -14.25 -7.16
C GLU A 122 -28.89 -14.10 -7.35
N LEU A 123 -29.62 -13.84 -6.25
CA LEU A 123 -31.08 -13.81 -6.23
C LEU A 123 -31.67 -12.38 -6.12
N ASN A 124 -30.85 -11.38 -5.81
CA ASN A 124 -31.28 -10.02 -5.51
C ASN A 124 -30.34 -8.97 -6.11
N PRO A 125 -30.86 -7.80 -6.53
CA PRO A 125 -30.07 -6.69 -7.04
C PRO A 125 -29.44 -5.90 -5.87
N LEU A 126 -28.59 -6.57 -5.08
CA LEU A 126 -27.93 -5.93 -3.94
C LEU A 126 -27.07 -4.75 -4.42
N ALA A 127 -27.09 -3.66 -3.65
CA ALA A 127 -26.21 -2.51 -3.79
C ALA A 127 -25.32 -2.32 -2.54
N TYR A 128 -25.78 -2.81 -1.39
CA TYR A 128 -25.17 -2.52 -0.09
C TYR A 128 -25.05 -3.77 0.79
N ILE A 129 -23.96 -3.81 1.56
CA ILE A 129 -23.73 -4.76 2.64
C ILE A 129 -23.50 -3.98 3.93
N VAL A 130 -24.29 -4.27 4.96
CA VAL A 130 -24.12 -3.72 6.31
C VAL A 130 -23.66 -4.82 7.25
N ILE A 131 -22.51 -4.63 7.89
CA ILE A 131 -21.95 -5.54 8.89
C ILE A 131 -22.21 -4.97 10.29
N ILE A 132 -22.79 -5.77 11.18
CA ILE A 132 -23.04 -5.38 12.57
C ILE A 132 -22.00 -6.03 13.50
N GLY A 133 -21.28 -5.22 14.26
CA GLY A 133 -20.27 -5.64 15.24
C GLY A 133 -18.82 -5.47 14.76
N ASN A 134 -17.89 -5.69 15.68
CA ASN A 134 -16.43 -5.62 15.49
C ASN A 134 -15.85 -6.87 14.77
N ASP A 135 -14.52 -7.01 14.75
CA ASP A 135 -13.79 -8.16 14.16
C ASP A 135 -14.03 -9.51 14.87
N ASP A 136 -14.50 -9.51 16.13
CA ASP A 136 -14.79 -10.75 16.83
C ASP A 136 -16.21 -11.28 16.56
N VAL A 137 -17.13 -10.39 16.20
CA VAL A 137 -18.52 -10.72 15.82
C VAL A 137 -18.58 -11.15 14.34
N ILE A 138 -18.20 -10.25 13.42
CA ILE A 138 -18.10 -10.54 11.98
C ILE A 138 -16.67 -10.19 11.53
N PRO A 139 -15.79 -11.18 11.30
CA PRO A 139 -14.39 -10.90 11.07
C PRO A 139 -14.11 -10.05 9.82
N PHE A 140 -13.10 -9.19 9.89
CA PHE A 140 -12.40 -8.69 8.72
C PHE A 140 -11.62 -9.82 8.05
N PHE A 141 -11.43 -9.70 6.74
CA PHE A 141 -10.45 -10.50 6.03
C PHE A 141 -9.05 -10.03 6.41
N ARG A 142 -8.18 -10.99 6.72
CA ARG A 142 -6.76 -10.80 7.02
C ARG A 142 -5.97 -10.98 5.74
N HIS A 143 -5.42 -9.88 5.25
CA HIS A 143 -4.55 -9.82 4.08
C HIS A 143 -3.09 -9.77 4.52
N PRO A 144 -2.20 -10.67 4.07
CA PRO A 144 -0.79 -10.60 4.40
C PRO A 144 -0.20 -9.24 3.98
N ASP A 145 0.39 -8.51 4.92
CA ASP A 145 1.03 -7.24 4.66
C ASP A 145 2.33 -7.46 3.87
N GLN A 146 2.26 -7.20 2.56
CA GLN A 146 3.38 -7.27 1.64
C GLN A 146 4.12 -5.93 1.49
N ALA A 147 3.68 -4.86 2.18
CA ALA A 147 4.36 -3.58 2.17
C ALA A 147 5.68 -3.70 2.95
N LEU A 148 6.77 -3.28 2.30
CA LEU A 148 8.11 -3.28 2.91
C LEU A 148 8.31 -2.06 3.83
N LEU A 149 7.49 -1.02 3.67
CA LEU A 149 7.43 0.16 4.52
C LEU A 149 6.24 0.03 5.48
N ALA A 150 6.47 0.33 6.77
CA ALA A 150 5.43 0.34 7.81
C ALA A 150 4.55 -0.93 7.82
N ASN A 151 5.19 -2.09 7.99
CA ASN A 151 4.48 -3.37 8.09
C ASN A 151 3.68 -3.46 9.40
N GLU A 152 2.47 -4.01 9.36
CA GLU A 152 1.54 -4.11 10.52
C GLU A 152 2.15 -4.82 11.73
N ARG A 153 3.15 -5.69 11.55
CA ARG A 153 3.89 -6.31 12.67
C ARG A 153 4.59 -5.32 13.60
N ASN A 154 4.80 -4.10 13.14
CA ASN A 154 5.42 -3.05 13.94
C ASN A 154 4.40 -2.29 14.78
N TYR A 155 3.10 -2.38 14.46
CA TYR A 155 2.06 -1.74 15.23
C TYR A 155 1.74 -2.59 16.46
N VAL A 156 1.83 -1.96 17.63
CA VAL A 156 1.54 -2.61 18.91
C VAL A 156 0.48 -1.78 19.63
N PRO A 157 -0.80 -1.97 19.28
CA PRO A 157 -1.88 -1.60 20.17
C PRO A 157 -1.82 -2.58 21.36
N PRO A 158 -1.89 -2.12 22.62
CA PRO A 158 -1.93 -3.03 23.76
C PRO A 158 -3.14 -3.95 23.63
N VAL A 159 -2.94 -5.21 23.25
CA VAL A 159 -3.97 -6.27 23.20
C VAL A 159 -3.41 -7.56 23.77
N LEU A 160 -4.27 -8.40 24.34
CA LEU A 160 -3.90 -9.64 25.01
C LEU A 160 -3.17 -10.61 24.07
N ASP A 161 -2.19 -11.34 24.61
CA ASP A 161 -1.25 -12.18 23.84
C ASP A 161 -1.91 -13.31 23.04
N ILE A 162 -3.01 -13.88 23.54
CA ILE A 162 -3.70 -15.03 22.95
C ILE A 162 -5.04 -14.57 22.39
N THR A 163 -4.99 -13.73 21.37
CA THR A 163 -6.17 -13.19 20.68
C THR A 163 -5.96 -13.18 19.17
N ALA A 164 -7.07 -13.14 18.42
CA ALA A 164 -7.00 -13.01 16.98
C ALA A 164 -6.44 -11.65 16.52
N SER A 165 -6.68 -10.58 17.28
CA SER A 165 -6.10 -9.25 17.01
C SER A 165 -4.57 -9.29 17.10
N GLN A 166 -4.05 -9.86 18.20
CA GLN A 166 -2.61 -9.96 18.40
C GLN A 166 -1.93 -10.86 17.35
N ALA A 167 -2.59 -11.96 16.97
CA ALA A 167 -2.09 -12.86 15.94
C ALA A 167 -2.00 -12.17 14.57
N SER A 168 -3.04 -11.42 14.17
CA SER A 168 -3.04 -10.66 12.92
C SER A 168 -1.88 -9.67 12.87
N LEU A 169 -1.70 -8.87 13.91
CA LEU A 169 -0.62 -7.87 13.97
C LEU A 169 0.75 -8.53 13.94
N ARG A 170 1.05 -9.47 14.84
CA ARG A 170 2.38 -10.12 14.93
C ARG A 170 2.81 -10.82 13.64
N LEU A 171 1.86 -11.41 12.93
CA LEU A 171 2.14 -12.10 11.68
C LEU A 171 2.12 -11.17 10.46
N GLY A 172 1.84 -9.87 10.68
CA GLY A 172 1.85 -8.82 9.67
C GLY A 172 0.66 -8.96 8.72
N TYR A 173 -0.56 -8.85 9.25
CA TYR A 173 -1.79 -8.83 8.45
C TYR A 173 -2.50 -7.48 8.54
N VAL A 174 -2.93 -6.98 7.39
CA VAL A 174 -3.85 -5.85 7.24
C VAL A 174 -5.28 -6.37 7.27
N LEU A 175 -6.20 -5.60 7.85
CA LEU A 175 -7.62 -5.94 7.94
C LEU A 175 -8.43 -5.23 6.86
N GLY A 176 -9.20 -5.97 6.06
CA GLY A 176 -10.05 -5.41 5.01
C GLY A 176 -11.45 -6.04 4.99
N GLN A 177 -12.45 -5.32 4.46
CA GLN A 177 -13.83 -5.79 4.37
C GLN A 177 -14.38 -5.89 2.94
N ASP A 178 -13.68 -5.33 1.97
CA ASP A 178 -14.15 -5.22 0.57
C ASP A 178 -14.47 -6.58 -0.07
N ARG A 179 -13.82 -7.65 0.38
CA ARG A 179 -14.05 -9.00 -0.16
C ARG A 179 -15.50 -9.48 0.05
N TYR A 180 -16.18 -9.06 1.12
CA TYR A 180 -17.63 -9.32 1.26
C TYR A 180 -18.42 -8.73 0.09
N GLY A 181 -17.98 -7.55 -0.38
CA GLY A 181 -18.58 -6.81 -1.47
C GLY A 181 -18.04 -7.15 -2.85
N ALA A 182 -17.08 -8.05 -3.04
CA ALA A 182 -16.48 -8.32 -4.35
C ALA A 182 -17.08 -9.56 -5.03
N SER A 183 -17.48 -9.44 -6.31
CA SER A 183 -17.82 -10.59 -7.18
C SER A 183 -16.60 -11.20 -7.86
N LEU A 184 -15.51 -10.43 -7.97
CA LEU A 184 -14.27 -10.85 -8.60
C LEU A 184 -13.10 -10.59 -7.67
N GLU A 185 -12.20 -11.56 -7.63
CA GLU A 185 -10.92 -11.44 -6.94
C GLU A 185 -9.79 -11.82 -7.90
N LEU A 186 -8.74 -11.00 -7.95
CA LEU A 186 -7.57 -11.25 -8.77
C LEU A 186 -6.47 -11.88 -7.93
N SER A 187 -5.79 -12.91 -8.47
CA SER A 187 -4.60 -13.46 -7.80
C SER A 187 -3.52 -12.38 -7.72
N SER A 188 -3.07 -12.05 -6.50
CA SER A 188 -1.91 -11.18 -6.26
C SER A 188 -0.92 -11.86 -5.33
N LYS A 189 0.19 -12.33 -5.90
CA LYS A 189 1.28 -13.03 -5.17
C LYS A 189 0.76 -14.15 -4.25
N GLY A 190 0.70 -13.89 -2.94
CA GLY A 190 0.33 -14.85 -1.89
C GLY A 190 -1.11 -14.72 -1.38
N ASP A 191 -1.92 -13.82 -1.96
CA ASP A 191 -3.33 -13.59 -1.62
C ASP A 191 -4.13 -13.25 -2.89
N THR A 192 -5.34 -12.73 -2.72
CA THR A 192 -6.17 -12.17 -3.77
C THR A 192 -6.55 -10.72 -3.47
N LEU A 193 -6.59 -9.90 -4.51
CA LEU A 193 -7.08 -8.54 -4.48
C LEU A 193 -8.59 -8.54 -4.77
N PRO A 194 -9.45 -8.20 -3.81
CA PRO A 194 -10.88 -8.04 -4.05
C PRO A 194 -11.12 -6.79 -4.91
N ILE A 195 -11.92 -6.92 -5.97
CA ILE A 195 -12.32 -5.78 -6.79
C ILE A 195 -13.63 -5.23 -6.24
N PRO A 196 -13.66 -4.00 -5.67
CA PRO A 196 -14.86 -3.47 -5.04
C PRO A 196 -15.99 -3.31 -6.05
N ASP A 197 -17.18 -3.83 -5.77
CA ASP A 197 -18.38 -3.62 -6.60
C ASP A 197 -19.65 -3.28 -5.78
N LEU A 198 -19.87 -3.93 -4.63
CA LEU A 198 -20.90 -3.54 -3.67
C LEU A 198 -20.28 -2.67 -2.58
N ALA A 199 -21.05 -1.70 -2.13
CA ALA A 199 -20.65 -0.83 -1.05
C ALA A 199 -20.80 -1.55 0.31
N VAL A 200 -19.69 -1.69 1.03
CA VAL A 200 -19.63 -2.37 2.34
C VAL A 200 -19.43 -1.34 3.45
N GLY A 201 -20.26 -1.36 4.48
CA GLY A 201 -20.09 -0.55 5.69
C GLY A 201 -20.31 -1.36 6.95
N ARG A 202 -19.67 -0.94 8.05
CA ARG A 202 -19.69 -1.64 9.34
C ARG A 202 -20.17 -0.73 10.47
N LEU A 203 -21.04 -1.23 11.34
CA LEU A 203 -21.45 -0.55 12.58
C LEU A 203 -20.77 -1.21 13.78
N VAL A 204 -19.88 -0.47 14.44
CA VAL A 204 -19.11 -0.93 15.62
C VAL A 204 -19.42 -0.06 16.84
N GLU A 205 -19.21 -0.53 18.07
CA GLU A 205 -18.88 -1.90 18.47
C GLU A 205 -20.06 -2.54 19.21
N THR A 206 -20.63 -1.79 20.15
CA THR A 206 -21.70 -2.24 21.05
C THR A 206 -23.10 -2.05 20.45
N PRO A 207 -24.12 -2.79 20.94
CA PRO A 207 -25.51 -2.56 20.55
C PRO A 207 -25.99 -1.10 20.70
N ALA A 208 -25.46 -0.37 21.70
CA ALA A 208 -25.82 1.03 21.91
C ALA A 208 -25.27 1.94 20.80
N GLN A 209 -23.99 1.79 20.41
CA GLN A 209 -23.41 2.52 19.28
C GLN A 209 -24.10 2.17 17.96
N VAL A 210 -24.42 0.88 17.75
CA VAL A 210 -25.20 0.43 16.57
C VAL A 210 -26.56 1.15 16.54
N VAL A 211 -27.29 1.18 17.66
CA VAL A 211 -28.57 1.90 17.75
C VAL A 211 -28.40 3.39 17.47
N THR A 212 -27.37 4.05 18.01
CA THR A 212 -27.09 5.47 17.73
C THR A 212 -26.91 5.72 16.23
N MET A 213 -26.13 4.88 15.54
CA MET A 213 -25.92 5.00 14.09
C MET A 213 -27.21 4.75 13.29
N LEU A 214 -28.03 3.79 13.71
CA LEU A 214 -29.33 3.53 13.08
C LEU A 214 -30.31 4.70 13.29
N ASP A 215 -30.39 5.23 14.51
CA ASP A 215 -31.23 6.39 14.86
C ASP A 215 -30.81 7.64 14.07
N ALA A 216 -29.49 7.87 13.92
CA ALA A 216 -28.95 8.93 13.07
C ALA A 216 -29.46 8.81 11.63
N TYR A 217 -29.34 7.63 11.01
CA TYR A 217 -29.84 7.41 9.65
C TYR A 217 -31.36 7.52 9.54
N LEU A 218 -32.10 6.95 10.49
CA LEU A 218 -33.57 6.99 10.51
C LEU A 218 -34.12 8.41 10.65
N SER A 219 -33.34 9.35 11.18
CA SER A 219 -33.69 10.78 11.21
C SER A 219 -33.68 11.45 9.82
N THR A 220 -33.10 10.81 8.80
CA THR A 220 -33.00 11.36 7.45
C THR A 220 -34.22 11.05 6.57
N ALA A 221 -34.49 11.94 5.61
CA ALA A 221 -35.42 11.67 4.53
C ALA A 221 -34.70 10.90 3.42
N ASN A 222 -35.11 9.66 3.14
CA ASN A 222 -34.55 8.79 2.11
C ASN A 222 -33.02 8.53 2.22
N GLY A 223 -32.46 8.54 3.43
CA GLY A 223 -31.02 8.33 3.63
C GLY A 223 -30.15 9.52 3.22
N VAL A 224 -30.73 10.70 3.00
CA VAL A 224 -30.00 11.88 2.49
C VAL A 224 -29.71 12.86 3.62
N VAL A 225 -28.43 13.19 3.81
CA VAL A 225 -27.97 14.33 4.60
C VAL A 225 -28.19 15.58 3.75
N SER A 226 -29.28 16.29 4.02
CA SER A 226 -29.66 17.45 3.22
C SER A 226 -28.85 18.68 3.59
N ALA A 227 -28.24 19.33 2.58
CA ALA A 227 -27.53 20.61 2.68
C ALA A 227 -26.36 20.65 3.68
N PRO A 228 -25.35 19.75 3.55
CA PRO A 228 -24.08 19.94 4.22
C PRO A 228 -23.51 21.31 3.84
N SER A 229 -22.99 22.06 4.81
CA SER A 229 -22.56 23.45 4.60
C SER A 229 -21.24 23.83 5.26
N SER A 230 -20.71 22.96 6.12
CA SER A 230 -19.45 23.17 6.82
C SER A 230 -18.48 22.02 6.61
N ALA A 231 -17.21 22.37 6.39
CA ALA A 231 -16.11 21.42 6.37
C ALA A 231 -14.95 21.83 7.27
N LEU A 232 -14.27 20.83 7.83
CA LEU A 232 -12.98 20.96 8.50
C LEU A 232 -11.94 20.12 7.77
N VAL A 233 -10.79 20.70 7.46
CA VAL A 233 -9.66 19.99 6.86
C VAL A 233 -8.40 20.25 7.68
N THR A 234 -7.74 19.19 8.13
CA THR A 234 -6.45 19.27 8.83
C THR A 234 -5.34 18.68 7.98
N GLY A 235 -4.11 19.13 8.19
CA GLY A 235 -2.92 18.56 7.53
C GLY A 235 -1.62 19.20 8.01
N TYR A 236 -0.50 18.53 7.79
CA TYR A 236 0.85 19.06 7.99
C TYR A 236 1.89 18.15 7.35
N ASP A 237 3.11 18.66 7.20
CA ASP A 237 4.25 17.92 6.64
C ASP A 237 3.91 17.31 5.26
N PHE A 238 4.15 16.02 5.03
CA PHE A 238 3.85 15.39 3.75
C PHE A 238 2.34 15.43 3.40
N LEU A 239 1.42 15.47 4.38
CA LEU A 239 -0.02 15.52 4.13
C LEU A 239 -0.56 16.90 3.73
N GLN A 240 0.30 17.93 3.65
CA GLN A 240 -0.15 19.30 3.35
C GLN A 240 -0.82 19.42 1.97
N ASP A 241 -0.24 18.84 0.91
CA ASP A 241 -0.74 18.96 -0.46
C ASP A 241 -2.09 18.27 -0.64
N SER A 242 -2.28 17.08 -0.06
CA SER A 242 -3.55 16.37 -0.09
C SER A 242 -4.61 17.08 0.74
N ALA A 243 -4.26 17.65 1.89
CA ALA A 243 -5.16 18.49 2.68
C ALA A 243 -5.61 19.74 1.89
N ASP A 244 -4.70 20.42 1.21
CA ASP A 244 -5.01 21.58 0.36
C ASP A 244 -5.93 21.19 -0.82
N ALA A 245 -5.63 20.07 -1.51
CA ALA A 245 -6.42 19.56 -2.62
C ALA A 245 -7.85 19.15 -2.19
N ILE A 246 -7.97 18.45 -1.06
CA ILE A 246 -9.28 18.03 -0.52
C ILE A 246 -10.05 19.25 -0.01
N ALA A 247 -9.41 20.24 0.61
CA ALA A 247 -10.06 21.49 0.99
C ALA A 247 -10.65 22.23 -0.22
N ALA A 248 -9.97 22.19 -1.38
CA ALA A 248 -10.49 22.75 -2.62
C ALA A 248 -11.72 21.96 -3.14
N GLU A 249 -11.67 20.63 -3.14
CA GLU A 249 -12.80 19.78 -3.52
C GLU A 249 -14.03 20.00 -2.62
N LEU A 250 -13.84 20.00 -1.30
CA LEU A 250 -14.92 20.24 -0.34
C LEU A 250 -15.47 21.67 -0.47
N THR A 251 -14.61 22.67 -0.68
CA THR A 251 -15.05 24.06 -0.93
C THR A 251 -15.91 24.16 -2.19
N ALA A 252 -15.50 23.49 -3.26
CA ALA A 252 -16.25 23.46 -4.52
C ALA A 252 -17.59 22.73 -4.37
N GLY A 253 -17.62 21.61 -3.64
CA GLY A 253 -18.83 20.80 -3.41
C GLY A 253 -19.85 21.46 -2.50
N LEU A 254 -19.40 22.08 -1.41
CA LEU A 254 -20.26 22.74 -0.43
C LEU A 254 -20.71 24.15 -0.87
N GLY A 255 -19.97 24.78 -1.78
CA GLY A 255 -20.22 26.17 -2.18
C GLY A 255 -19.84 27.19 -1.11
N SER A 256 -19.15 26.76 -0.06
CA SER A 256 -18.61 27.55 1.04
C SER A 256 -17.17 27.12 1.32
N SER A 257 -16.32 28.02 1.81
CA SER A 257 -14.93 27.70 2.13
C SER A 257 -14.84 26.69 3.27
N ALA A 258 -14.03 25.64 3.08
CA ALA A 258 -13.65 24.75 4.16
C ALA A 258 -12.86 25.50 5.24
N THR A 259 -13.10 25.18 6.52
CA THR A 259 -12.23 25.60 7.62
C THR A 259 -10.95 24.76 7.56
N THR A 260 -9.78 25.39 7.54
CA THR A 260 -8.50 24.68 7.46
C THR A 260 -7.69 24.84 8.74
N LEU A 261 -7.06 23.74 9.16
CA LEU A 261 -6.01 23.70 10.18
C LEU A 261 -4.81 22.97 9.57
N ILE A 262 -4.10 23.68 8.68
CA ILE A 262 -3.02 23.12 7.86
C ILE A 262 -1.72 23.87 8.15
N THR A 263 -0.69 23.14 8.60
CA THR A 263 0.66 23.70 8.75
C THR A 263 1.46 23.44 7.47
N PRO A 264 2.09 24.47 6.85
CA PRO A 264 2.93 24.28 5.68
C PRO A 264 4.08 23.30 5.93
N ARG A 265 4.44 22.49 4.93
CA ARG A 265 5.43 21.40 5.06
C ARG A 265 6.87 21.88 5.26
N ASP A 266 7.15 23.14 4.96
CA ASP A 266 8.43 23.79 5.21
C ASP A 266 8.54 24.38 6.64
N VAL A 267 7.44 24.40 7.39
CA VAL A 267 7.43 24.81 8.80
C VAL A 267 7.84 23.62 9.68
N ALA A 268 8.82 23.84 10.55
CA ALA A 268 9.29 22.80 11.46
C ALA A 268 8.27 22.53 12.58
N PRO A 269 8.16 21.28 13.08
CA PRO A 269 7.29 20.96 14.22
C PRO A 269 7.47 21.85 15.44
N THR A 270 8.71 22.29 15.72
CA THR A 270 9.04 23.16 16.86
C THR A 270 8.69 24.62 16.65
N ASP A 271 8.29 25.01 15.44
CA ASP A 271 7.87 26.37 15.15
C ASP A 271 6.50 26.64 15.80
N PRO A 272 6.29 27.78 16.50
CA PRO A 272 4.99 28.14 17.07
C PRO A 272 3.83 28.28 16.05
N ALA A 273 4.13 28.36 14.75
CA ALA A 273 3.12 28.32 13.68
C ALA A 273 2.57 26.91 13.41
N SER A 274 3.23 25.87 13.91
CA SER A 274 2.71 24.49 13.91
C SER A 274 1.52 24.40 14.86
N TRP A 275 0.38 23.94 14.37
CA TRP A 275 -0.83 23.87 15.18
C TRP A 275 -0.74 22.79 16.26
N THR A 276 -1.43 23.03 17.37
CA THR A 276 -1.43 22.18 18.57
C THR A 276 -2.73 21.39 18.69
N ALA A 277 -2.77 20.36 19.53
CA ALA A 277 -4.00 19.63 19.82
C ALA A 277 -5.05 20.52 20.51
N THR A 278 -4.66 21.63 21.15
CA THR A 278 -5.60 22.63 21.67
C THR A 278 -6.35 23.33 20.54
N ASP A 279 -5.67 23.64 19.44
CA ASP A 279 -6.30 24.25 18.26
C ASP A 279 -7.30 23.28 17.64
N LEU A 280 -6.93 22.01 17.52
CA LEU A 280 -7.84 20.97 17.05
C LEU A 280 -9.03 20.76 18.00
N ARG A 281 -8.83 20.75 19.33
CA ARG A 281 -9.91 20.69 20.32
C ARG A 281 -10.91 21.82 20.14
N ASN A 282 -10.41 23.05 20.00
CA ASN A 282 -11.25 24.23 19.82
C ASN A 282 -12.10 24.15 18.56
N LEU A 283 -11.61 23.53 17.48
CA LEU A 283 -12.40 23.33 16.26
C LEU A 283 -13.33 22.12 16.39
N LEU A 284 -12.77 20.92 16.58
CA LEU A 284 -13.47 19.64 16.44
C LEU A 284 -14.43 19.32 17.60
N LEU A 285 -14.10 19.73 18.84
CA LEU A 285 -14.92 19.39 20.01
C LEU A 285 -15.98 20.43 20.35
N THR A 286 -15.98 21.58 19.67
CA THR A 286 -16.92 22.69 19.96
C THR A 286 -17.79 23.09 18.78
N ASN A 287 -17.41 22.74 17.54
CA ASN A 287 -18.14 23.10 16.33
C ASN A 287 -18.62 21.86 15.57
N ARG A 288 -19.83 21.94 15.00
CA ARG A 288 -20.33 20.92 14.07
C ARG A 288 -19.77 21.16 12.66
N TYR A 289 -19.13 20.14 12.12
CA TYR A 289 -18.75 20.04 10.71
C TYR A 289 -19.51 18.89 10.05
N ASP A 290 -20.17 19.16 8.92
CA ASP A 290 -20.93 18.13 8.20
C ASP A 290 -19.99 17.14 7.48
N VAL A 291 -18.85 17.63 7.00
CA VAL A 291 -17.80 16.82 6.37
C VAL A 291 -16.42 17.19 6.93
N SER A 292 -15.64 16.24 7.40
CA SER A 292 -14.29 16.49 7.92
C SER A 292 -13.25 15.58 7.31
N PHE A 293 -12.14 16.15 6.84
CA PHE A 293 -10.93 15.42 6.50
C PHE A 293 -9.89 15.63 7.59
N LEU A 294 -9.57 14.57 8.34
CA LEU A 294 -8.60 14.61 9.42
C LEU A 294 -7.31 13.91 8.99
N ALA A 295 -6.36 14.69 8.46
CA ALA A 295 -5.03 14.22 8.09
C ALA A 295 -4.00 14.57 9.16
N GLY A 296 -3.15 13.60 9.52
CA GLY A 296 -2.09 13.73 10.50
C GLY A 296 -1.62 12.37 11.02
N HIS A 297 -0.86 12.38 12.10
CA HIS A 297 -0.42 11.18 12.80
C HIS A 297 -1.48 10.65 13.75
N PHE A 298 -1.85 9.38 13.57
CA PHE A 298 -2.87 8.72 14.37
C PHE A 298 -2.36 7.41 14.95
N SER A 299 -3.01 7.01 16.04
CA SER A 299 -3.16 5.63 16.47
C SER A 299 -4.66 5.32 16.49
N ALA A 300 -5.04 4.09 16.87
CA ALA A 300 -6.44 3.71 17.08
C ALA A 300 -7.23 4.68 17.99
N SER A 301 -6.58 5.37 18.94
CA SER A 301 -7.28 6.20 19.94
C SER A 301 -6.66 7.58 20.21
N SER A 302 -5.62 7.98 19.46
CA SER A 302 -4.97 9.28 19.60
C SER A 302 -4.62 9.92 18.26
N ALA A 303 -4.66 11.24 18.17
CA ALA A 303 -4.17 12.03 17.04
C ALA A 303 -3.09 13.00 17.53
N LEU A 304 -1.88 12.92 16.96
CA LEU A 304 -0.76 13.80 17.27
C LEU A 304 -0.83 15.06 16.39
N ALA A 305 -0.66 16.23 17.02
CA ALA A 305 -0.74 17.51 16.35
C ALA A 305 0.52 17.84 15.53
N ALA A 306 0.43 18.90 14.70
CA ALA A 306 1.56 19.35 13.87
C ALA A 306 2.79 19.80 14.67
N ASP A 307 2.63 20.09 15.96
CA ASP A 307 3.74 20.38 16.88
C ASP A 307 4.55 19.13 17.30
N TYR A 308 4.08 17.92 16.97
CA TYR A 308 4.66 16.63 17.38
C TYR A 308 4.86 16.48 18.90
N THR A 309 4.07 17.20 19.70
CA THR A 309 4.14 17.15 21.17
C THR A 309 2.78 16.91 21.80
N THR A 310 1.73 17.57 21.31
CA THR A 310 0.40 17.53 21.91
C THR A 310 -0.52 16.58 21.14
N ARG A 311 -1.43 15.91 21.87
CA ARG A 311 -2.36 14.92 21.30
C ARG A 311 -3.81 15.25 21.62
N LEU A 312 -4.72 14.84 20.73
CA LEU A 312 -6.16 14.73 20.98
C LEU A 312 -6.52 13.25 21.10
N LEU A 313 -7.29 12.87 22.12
CA LEU A 313 -7.74 11.49 22.32
C LEU A 313 -9.16 11.26 21.79
N ALA A 314 -9.44 10.05 21.33
CA ALA A 314 -10.77 9.60 20.92
C ALA A 314 -11.79 9.67 22.08
N SER A 315 -11.33 9.44 23.31
CA SER A 315 -12.14 9.60 24.52
C SER A 315 -12.62 11.02 24.76
N GLU A 316 -11.83 12.04 24.38
CA GLU A 316 -12.23 13.44 24.46
C GLU A 316 -13.35 13.75 23.45
N LEU A 317 -13.26 13.19 22.24
CA LEU A 317 -14.33 13.27 21.25
C LEU A 317 -15.61 12.62 21.76
N ALA A 318 -15.52 11.38 22.27
CA ALA A 318 -16.65 10.67 22.83
C ALA A 318 -17.31 11.44 24.00
N ALA A 319 -16.52 12.07 24.87
CA ALA A 319 -17.01 12.85 26.02
C ALA A 319 -17.57 14.24 25.65
N SER A 320 -17.20 14.79 24.49
CA SER A 320 -17.61 16.14 24.07
C SER A 320 -19.12 16.26 23.87
N SER A 321 -19.67 17.48 23.97
CA SER A 321 -21.10 17.73 23.74
C SER A 321 -21.46 18.03 22.29
N VAL A 322 -20.50 17.95 21.35
CA VAL A 322 -20.72 18.28 19.95
C VAL A 322 -21.66 17.27 19.29
N ASP A 323 -22.63 17.77 18.52
CA ASP A 323 -23.53 16.93 17.73
C ASP A 323 -22.92 16.64 16.37
N MET A 324 -22.55 15.37 16.15
CA MET A 324 -22.02 14.88 14.87
C MET A 324 -22.99 13.91 14.17
N THR A 325 -24.28 13.95 14.52
CA THR A 325 -25.30 13.10 13.90
C THR A 325 -25.26 13.26 12.38
N ASN A 326 -25.07 12.15 11.66
CA ASN A 326 -24.93 12.09 10.20
C ASN A 326 -23.75 12.89 9.60
N ALA A 327 -22.76 13.29 10.41
CA ALA A 327 -21.52 13.86 9.88
C ALA A 327 -20.69 12.77 9.18
N LEU A 328 -19.95 13.17 8.14
CA LEU A 328 -18.99 12.33 7.45
C LEU A 328 -17.57 12.75 7.84
N ILE A 329 -16.80 11.81 8.38
CA ILE A 329 -15.38 11.99 8.67
C ILE A 329 -14.61 11.00 7.80
N PHE A 330 -13.51 11.46 7.19
CA PHE A 330 -12.54 10.58 6.58
C PHE A 330 -11.13 11.02 6.96
N SER A 331 -10.18 10.08 7.01
CA SER A 331 -8.88 10.33 7.62
C SER A 331 -7.73 9.62 6.92
N ALA A 332 -6.70 10.40 6.57
CA ALA A 332 -5.37 9.91 6.19
C ALA A 332 -4.45 9.81 7.41
N GLY A 333 -4.89 9.08 8.44
CA GLY A 333 -4.13 8.84 9.67
C GLY A 333 -3.90 7.36 9.92
N CYS A 334 -2.68 6.97 10.31
CA CYS A 334 -2.37 5.57 10.62
C CYS A 334 -3.31 5.00 11.68
N HIS A 335 -3.89 3.83 11.41
CA HIS A 335 -4.77 3.09 12.33
C HIS A 335 -5.99 3.87 12.83
N SER A 336 -6.37 5.01 12.22
CA SER A 336 -7.55 5.77 12.64
C SER A 336 -8.86 5.04 12.40
N GLY A 337 -8.83 3.94 11.65
CA GLY A 337 -9.91 2.97 11.48
C GLY A 337 -9.63 1.60 12.10
N TYR A 338 -8.57 1.43 12.91
CA TYR A 338 -8.33 0.16 13.60
C TYR A 338 -9.26 0.05 14.82
N ASN A 339 -10.40 -0.59 14.62
CA ASN A 339 -11.35 -0.90 15.70
C ASN A 339 -10.77 -1.99 16.60
N ILE A 340 -10.38 -1.60 17.82
CA ILE A 340 -9.88 -2.52 18.83
C ILE A 340 -11.08 -3.28 19.40
N VAL A 341 -10.97 -4.60 19.45
CA VAL A 341 -12.01 -5.44 20.05
C VAL A 341 -11.89 -5.33 21.58
N ASP A 342 -12.92 -4.80 22.24
CA ASP A 342 -12.92 -4.53 23.70
C ASP A 342 -12.52 -5.79 24.52
N ALA A 343 -12.96 -6.97 24.08
CA ALA A 343 -12.65 -8.24 24.75
C ALA A 343 -11.17 -8.66 24.64
N HIS A 344 -10.41 -8.06 23.72
CA HIS A 344 -8.98 -8.28 23.51
C HIS A 344 -8.12 -7.27 24.27
N ASP A 345 -8.72 -6.31 24.96
CA ASP A 345 -8.01 -5.27 25.69
C ASP A 345 -7.12 -5.83 26.80
N VAL A 346 -6.01 -5.13 27.01
CA VAL A 346 -5.19 -5.24 28.20
C VAL A 346 -5.77 -4.28 29.24
N PRO A 347 -6.39 -4.78 30.33
CA PRO A 347 -7.12 -3.93 31.27
C PRO A 347 -6.23 -2.84 31.88
N GLY A 348 -6.68 -1.58 31.76
CA GLY A 348 -5.97 -0.41 32.28
C GLY A 348 -4.72 -0.01 31.50
N VAL A 349 -4.55 -0.50 30.26
CA VAL A 349 -3.46 -0.13 29.36
C VAL A 349 -3.98 0.23 27.96
N THR A 350 -4.92 -0.56 27.45
CA THR A 350 -5.60 -0.26 26.17
C THR A 350 -6.46 0.98 26.33
N ALA A 351 -6.30 1.93 25.42
CA ALA A 351 -7.00 3.20 25.47
C ALA A 351 -8.33 3.10 24.71
N GLU A 352 -9.42 3.23 25.46
CA GLU A 352 -10.80 3.17 24.98
C GLU A 352 -11.51 4.54 25.10
N PRO A 353 -12.45 4.87 24.20
CA PRO A 353 -12.75 4.18 22.95
C PRO A 353 -11.69 4.41 21.87
N ASP A 354 -11.63 3.53 20.87
CA ASP A 354 -10.98 3.83 19.58
C ASP A 354 -11.77 4.89 18.76
N TRP A 355 -11.18 5.42 17.69
CA TRP A 355 -11.81 6.45 16.85
C TRP A 355 -13.11 5.99 16.18
N ALA A 356 -13.19 4.74 15.71
CA ALA A 356 -14.39 4.21 15.08
C ALA A 356 -15.55 4.13 16.09
N GLN A 357 -15.25 3.66 17.30
CA GLN A 357 -16.19 3.63 18.43
C GLN A 357 -16.60 5.04 18.89
N ALA A 358 -15.65 5.98 18.95
CA ALA A 358 -15.89 7.36 19.36
C ALA A 358 -16.84 8.08 18.39
N PHE A 359 -16.59 7.98 17.08
CA PHE A 359 -17.49 8.57 16.07
C PHE A 359 -18.85 7.85 16.01
N ALA A 360 -18.88 6.52 16.14
CA ALA A 360 -20.14 5.77 16.20
C ALA A 360 -21.02 6.20 17.39
N SER A 361 -20.41 6.51 18.54
CA SER A 361 -21.12 7.04 19.72
C SER A 361 -21.79 8.40 19.48
N LYS A 362 -21.38 9.13 18.44
CA LYS A 362 -21.93 10.43 18.02
C LYS A 362 -22.88 10.33 16.82
N GLY A 363 -23.14 9.12 16.31
CA GLY A 363 -23.94 8.94 15.10
C GLY A 363 -23.24 9.42 13.82
N ALA A 364 -21.90 9.46 13.83
CA ALA A 364 -21.07 9.94 12.73
C ALA A 364 -20.47 8.77 11.93
N THR A 365 -20.35 8.96 10.62
CA THR A 365 -19.74 7.98 9.70
C THR A 365 -18.26 8.26 9.55
N LEU A 366 -17.42 7.22 9.64
CA LEU A 366 -15.97 7.31 9.48
C LEU A 366 -15.49 6.47 8.28
N ILE A 367 -14.63 7.04 7.44
CA ILE A 367 -13.79 6.28 6.49
C ILE A 367 -12.33 6.44 6.90
N ALA A 368 -11.68 5.35 7.26
CA ALA A 368 -10.31 5.38 7.74
C ALA A 368 -9.57 4.07 7.48
N GLY A 369 -8.24 4.13 7.46
CA GLY A 369 -7.38 2.96 7.31
C GLY A 369 -7.32 2.13 8.59
N THR A 370 -7.43 0.80 8.46
CA THR A 370 -7.19 -0.14 9.56
C THR A 370 -5.70 -0.35 9.85
N GLY A 371 -4.80 0.12 8.99
CA GLY A 371 -3.35 -0.04 9.09
C GLY A 371 -2.57 1.26 8.97
N TYR A 372 -1.25 1.14 8.76
CA TYR A 372 -0.39 2.26 8.41
C TYR A 372 -0.78 2.86 7.07
N GLN A 373 -1.14 4.14 7.08
CA GLN A 373 -1.50 4.90 5.90
C GLN A 373 -0.30 5.66 5.33
N TYR A 374 -0.32 5.93 4.03
CA TYR A 374 0.85 6.41 3.30
C TYR A 374 0.55 7.69 2.51
N GLY A 375 1.59 8.51 2.38
CA GLY A 375 1.69 9.57 1.40
C GLY A 375 3.07 9.56 0.72
N ASP A 376 3.34 10.55 -0.12
CA ASP A 376 4.68 10.78 -0.69
C ASP A 376 5.18 12.20 -0.33
N THR A 377 6.50 12.36 -0.22
CA THR A 377 7.12 13.66 0.11
C THR A 377 6.75 14.78 -0.85
N ASP A 378 6.60 14.48 -2.15
CA ASP A 378 6.47 15.47 -3.22
C ASP A 378 5.17 15.35 -4.01
N PHE A 379 4.46 14.23 -3.90
CA PHE A 379 3.30 13.92 -4.72
C PHE A 379 2.12 13.40 -3.88
N ILE A 380 0.90 13.65 -4.36
CA ILE A 380 -0.31 13.07 -3.77
C ILE A 380 -0.41 11.61 -4.24
N GLU A 381 -0.09 10.65 -3.36
CA GLU A 381 -0.11 9.23 -3.68
C GLU A 381 -0.68 8.36 -2.54
N TYR A 382 -0.92 7.07 -2.84
CA TYR A 382 -1.39 6.10 -1.85
C TYR A 382 -2.70 6.50 -1.18
N SER A 383 -2.75 6.62 0.16
CA SER A 383 -3.95 7.00 0.90
C SER A 383 -4.39 8.42 0.55
N GLU A 384 -3.46 9.33 0.29
CA GLU A 384 -3.76 10.71 -0.12
C GLU A 384 -4.54 10.75 -1.44
N ARG A 385 -4.05 10.04 -2.46
CA ARG A 385 -4.72 9.95 -3.77
C ARG A 385 -6.08 9.27 -3.66
N LEU A 386 -6.20 8.23 -2.84
CA LEU A 386 -7.48 7.56 -2.61
C LEU A 386 -8.53 8.49 -1.98
N TYR A 387 -8.16 9.27 -0.95
CA TYR A 387 -9.10 10.19 -0.31
C TYR A 387 -9.39 11.44 -1.11
N LEU A 388 -8.46 11.88 -1.97
CA LEU A 388 -8.73 12.89 -2.98
C LEU A 388 -9.75 12.38 -4.01
N ALA A 389 -9.56 11.18 -4.54
CA ALA A 389 -10.51 10.55 -5.46
C ALA A 389 -11.89 10.37 -4.81
N PHE A 390 -11.94 9.96 -3.54
CA PHE A 390 -13.20 9.90 -2.77
C PHE A 390 -13.89 11.28 -2.67
N SER A 391 -13.13 12.33 -2.41
CA SER A 391 -13.67 13.70 -2.33
C SER A 391 -14.25 14.18 -3.67
N GLN A 392 -13.65 13.77 -4.79
CA GLN A 392 -14.17 14.02 -6.14
C GLN A 392 -15.45 13.22 -6.41
N GLU A 393 -15.47 11.93 -6.07
CA GLU A 393 -16.64 11.05 -6.24
C GLU A 393 -17.86 11.50 -5.42
N LEU A 394 -17.66 12.10 -4.23
CA LEU A 394 -18.75 12.71 -3.46
C LEU A 394 -19.49 13.83 -4.21
N ARG A 395 -18.86 14.43 -5.22
CA ARG A 395 -19.40 15.52 -6.04
C ARG A 395 -19.83 15.06 -7.43
N ALA A 396 -19.69 13.78 -7.73
CA ALA A 396 -20.04 13.23 -9.04
C ALA A 396 -21.55 13.25 -9.30
N GLY A 397 -21.91 13.22 -10.59
CA GLY A 397 -23.29 13.09 -11.04
C GLY A 397 -24.16 14.33 -10.79
N THR A 398 -25.47 14.11 -10.62
CA THR A 398 -26.48 15.20 -10.52
C THR A 398 -27.33 15.16 -9.26
N GLY A 399 -27.19 14.14 -8.42
CA GLY A 399 -28.01 13.94 -7.21
C GLY A 399 -27.20 13.38 -6.03
N PRO A 400 -27.86 13.10 -4.88
CA PRO A 400 -27.17 12.71 -3.66
C PRO A 400 -26.33 11.45 -3.87
N VAL A 401 -25.08 11.48 -3.39
CA VAL A 401 -24.13 10.40 -3.60
C VAL A 401 -24.04 9.54 -2.34
N ALA A 402 -24.24 8.23 -2.47
CA ALA A 402 -24.08 7.31 -1.35
C ALA A 402 -22.60 7.14 -1.01
N ILE A 403 -22.25 7.32 0.26
CA ILE A 403 -20.86 7.35 0.75
C ILE A 403 -20.12 6.07 0.39
N GLY A 404 -20.73 4.90 0.59
CA GLY A 404 -20.07 3.63 0.27
C GLY A 404 -19.89 3.38 -1.23
N GLN A 405 -20.78 3.92 -2.07
CA GLN A 405 -20.61 3.85 -3.53
C GLN A 405 -19.54 4.82 -4.01
N ALA A 406 -19.43 6.02 -3.42
CA ALA A 406 -18.33 6.94 -3.69
C ALA A 406 -16.98 6.33 -3.29
N LEU A 407 -16.89 5.64 -2.16
CA LEU A 407 -15.66 4.95 -1.76
C LEU A 407 -15.32 3.79 -2.71
N ALA A 408 -16.30 2.99 -3.11
CA ALA A 408 -16.08 1.93 -4.11
C ALA A 408 -15.63 2.50 -5.46
N ALA A 409 -16.26 3.57 -5.93
CA ALA A 409 -15.89 4.27 -7.16
C ALA A 409 -14.47 4.85 -7.06
N ALA A 410 -14.10 5.48 -5.94
CA ALA A 410 -12.75 6.01 -5.72
C ALA A 410 -11.68 4.90 -5.76
N LYS A 411 -11.95 3.74 -5.16
CA LYS A 411 -11.07 2.56 -5.25
C LYS A 411 -10.97 2.04 -6.68
N GLN A 412 -12.07 2.03 -7.44
CA GLN A 412 -12.07 1.65 -8.86
C GLN A 412 -11.26 2.64 -9.70
N THR A 413 -11.45 3.95 -9.52
CA THR A 413 -10.66 5.01 -10.16
C THR A 413 -9.17 4.84 -9.86
N TYR A 414 -8.83 4.62 -8.60
CA TYR A 414 -7.45 4.35 -8.19
C TYR A 414 -6.85 3.14 -8.93
N LEU A 415 -7.59 2.03 -9.04
CA LEU A 415 -7.15 0.84 -9.78
C LEU A 415 -6.99 1.12 -11.28
N MET A 416 -7.89 1.92 -11.88
CA MET A 416 -7.84 2.29 -13.30
C MET A 416 -6.64 3.19 -13.62
N GLU A 417 -6.27 4.08 -12.72
CA GLU A 417 -5.18 5.06 -12.93
C GLU A 417 -3.82 4.53 -12.48
N THR A 418 -3.77 3.45 -11.69
CA THR A 418 -2.50 2.88 -11.23
C THR A 418 -1.89 1.98 -12.30
N GLN A 419 -0.77 2.40 -12.89
CA GLN A 419 -0.08 1.64 -13.93
C GLN A 419 0.45 0.30 -13.43
N GLU A 420 1.16 0.31 -12.30
CA GLU A 420 1.72 -0.90 -11.69
C GLU A 420 1.30 -0.99 -10.23
N LEU A 421 0.49 -2.00 -9.92
CA LEU A 421 -0.01 -2.21 -8.57
C LEU A 421 1.10 -2.82 -7.68
N ARG A 422 1.83 -1.96 -6.99
CA ARG A 422 2.81 -2.29 -5.95
C ARG A 422 2.13 -2.57 -4.60
N PRO A 423 2.81 -3.25 -3.65
CA PRO A 423 2.21 -3.58 -2.35
C PRO A 423 1.68 -2.40 -1.53
N LEU A 424 2.27 -1.20 -1.64
CA LEU A 424 1.76 -0.01 -0.94
C LEU A 424 0.39 0.42 -1.53
N HIS A 425 0.24 0.40 -2.85
CA HIS A 425 -1.04 0.66 -3.51
C HIS A 425 -2.11 -0.35 -3.08
N GLU A 426 -1.77 -1.64 -3.06
CA GLU A 426 -2.69 -2.69 -2.60
C GLU A 426 -3.13 -2.46 -1.15
N LYS A 427 -2.18 -2.16 -0.26
CA LYS A 427 -2.46 -1.92 1.16
C LYS A 427 -3.37 -0.71 1.37
N SER A 428 -3.09 0.43 0.76
CA SER A 428 -3.93 1.63 0.85
C SER A 428 -5.38 1.38 0.41
N LEU A 429 -5.59 0.53 -0.60
CA LEU A 429 -6.93 0.14 -1.03
C LEU A 429 -7.62 -0.80 -0.04
N ILE A 430 -6.90 -1.83 0.45
CA ILE A 430 -7.44 -2.88 1.30
C ILE A 430 -7.85 -2.34 2.68
N GLU A 431 -7.03 -1.47 3.27
CA GLU A 431 -7.22 -1.01 4.65
C GLU A 431 -8.28 0.10 4.78
N ALA A 432 -8.55 0.84 3.71
CA ALA A 432 -9.54 1.91 3.70
C ALA A 432 -10.96 1.38 3.94
N THR A 433 -11.47 1.58 5.15
CA THR A 433 -12.68 0.93 5.66
C THR A 433 -13.75 1.95 6.00
N LEU A 434 -15.00 1.65 5.63
CA LEU A 434 -16.17 2.44 6.02
C LEU A 434 -16.79 1.89 7.31
N PHE A 435 -16.74 2.70 8.37
CA PHE A 435 -17.48 2.54 9.62
C PHE A 435 -18.73 3.43 9.59
N GLY A 436 -19.85 2.85 9.18
CA GLY A 436 -21.11 3.53 9.00
C GLY A 436 -22.02 2.81 8.01
N LEU A 437 -23.14 3.46 7.67
CA LEU A 437 -24.12 2.91 6.72
C LEU A 437 -23.73 3.31 5.29
N PRO A 438 -23.41 2.34 4.40
CA PRO A 438 -22.88 2.63 3.06
C PRO A 438 -23.87 3.35 2.14
N MET A 439 -25.17 3.23 2.42
CA MET A 439 -26.24 3.89 1.68
C MET A 439 -26.58 5.29 2.20
N LEU A 440 -25.93 5.80 3.25
CA LEU A 440 -26.07 7.20 3.67
C LEU A 440 -25.55 8.10 2.54
N LYS A 441 -26.34 9.09 2.14
CA LYS A 441 -26.07 9.95 0.99
C LYS A 441 -25.73 11.36 1.42
N ILE A 442 -24.69 11.93 0.83
CA ILE A 442 -24.35 13.34 0.96
C ILE A 442 -24.82 14.07 -0.31
N GLU A 443 -25.57 15.17 -0.13
CA GLU A 443 -25.95 16.04 -1.24
C GLU A 443 -25.06 17.28 -1.26
N MET A 444 -23.97 17.23 -2.03
CA MET A 444 -23.11 18.38 -2.26
C MET A 444 -23.87 19.45 -3.09
N PRO A 445 -24.17 20.64 -2.53
CA PRO A 445 -25.07 21.61 -3.15
C PRO A 445 -24.49 22.33 -4.37
N ALA A 446 -23.18 22.28 -4.60
CA ALA A 446 -22.48 23.03 -5.63
C ALA A 446 -21.41 22.20 -6.36
N GLY A 447 -20.84 22.80 -7.42
CA GLY A 447 -19.57 22.37 -8.02
C GLY A 447 -19.53 20.97 -8.61
N ARG A 448 -20.67 20.32 -8.89
CA ARG A 448 -20.73 18.95 -9.42
C ARG A 448 -19.70 18.68 -10.51
N GLY A 449 -18.92 17.61 -10.35
CA GLY A 449 -17.98 17.15 -11.36
C GLY A 449 -18.73 16.61 -12.58
N SER A 450 -18.29 16.96 -13.79
CA SER A 450 -18.75 16.28 -15.00
C SER A 450 -18.20 14.86 -15.01
N THR A 451 -19.01 13.86 -15.37
CA THR A 451 -18.48 12.57 -15.80
C THR A 451 -17.66 12.82 -17.06
N SER A 452 -16.33 12.75 -16.97
CA SER A 452 -15.47 12.88 -18.15
C SER A 452 -15.75 11.70 -19.09
N GLY A 453 -16.20 11.99 -20.30
CA GLY A 453 -16.27 10.97 -21.35
C GLY A 453 -14.89 10.82 -21.96
N ASP A 454 -14.15 9.78 -21.58
CA ASP A 454 -12.87 9.46 -22.20
C ASP A 454 -13.12 8.70 -23.53
N THR A 455 -12.92 9.36 -24.67
CA THR A 455 -13.13 8.76 -25.99
C THR A 455 -11.90 7.99 -26.44
N SER A 456 -12.09 6.78 -26.97
CA SER A 456 -10.99 5.97 -27.47
C SER A 456 -10.21 6.67 -28.59
N VAL A 457 -8.88 6.64 -28.49
CA VAL A 457 -7.97 7.13 -29.56
C VAL A 457 -7.94 6.17 -30.75
N VAL A 458 -8.52 4.97 -30.61
CA VAL A 458 -8.62 3.96 -31.67
C VAL A 458 -9.98 4.07 -32.36
N GLY A 459 -10.01 4.78 -33.50
CA GLY A 459 -11.24 4.98 -34.26
C GLY A 459 -11.76 3.74 -34.98
N SER A 460 -10.89 2.79 -35.37
CA SER A 460 -11.27 1.52 -36.02
C SER A 460 -10.12 0.51 -35.98
N THR A 461 -10.42 -0.77 -36.26
CA THR A 461 -9.42 -1.84 -36.38
C THR A 461 -9.37 -2.42 -37.80
N MET A 462 -8.23 -2.98 -38.17
CA MET A 462 -7.93 -3.64 -39.44
C MET A 462 -7.93 -5.16 -39.29
N ASN A 463 -8.47 -5.89 -40.27
CA ASN A 463 -8.49 -7.36 -40.25
C ASN A 463 -7.16 -7.96 -40.73
N PHE A 464 -6.76 -9.08 -40.14
CA PHE A 464 -5.71 -9.92 -40.72
C PHE A 464 -6.21 -10.67 -41.97
N THR A 465 -5.34 -10.78 -42.97
CA THR A 465 -5.62 -11.51 -44.24
C THR A 465 -4.99 -12.90 -44.28
N SER A 466 -4.21 -13.27 -43.26
CA SER A 466 -3.53 -14.55 -43.12
C SER A 466 -3.97 -15.27 -41.85
N ASN A 467 -3.86 -16.60 -41.86
CA ASN A 467 -4.06 -17.43 -40.68
C ASN A 467 -2.88 -17.32 -39.71
N PRO A 468 -3.10 -17.53 -38.41
CA PRO A 468 -4.37 -17.90 -37.75
C PRO A 468 -5.38 -16.76 -37.54
N GLY A 469 -4.95 -15.50 -37.56
CA GLY A 469 -5.76 -14.33 -37.21
C GLY A 469 -7.01 -14.14 -38.07
N LEU A 470 -6.93 -14.41 -39.38
CA LEU A 470 -8.09 -14.41 -40.27
C LEU A 470 -9.21 -15.35 -39.78
N THR A 471 -8.86 -16.58 -39.37
CA THR A 471 -9.84 -17.57 -38.91
C THR A 471 -10.34 -17.28 -37.50
N LEU A 472 -9.50 -16.69 -36.65
CA LEU A 472 -9.81 -16.39 -35.26
C LEU A 472 -10.37 -14.98 -35.04
N GLY A 473 -10.66 -14.24 -36.12
CA GLY A 473 -11.25 -12.90 -36.05
C GLY A 473 -10.35 -11.88 -35.35
N LEU A 474 -9.03 -12.05 -35.44
CA LEU A 474 -8.07 -11.10 -34.90
C LEU A 474 -8.06 -9.83 -35.77
N THR A 475 -8.14 -8.69 -35.12
CA THR A 475 -7.95 -7.38 -35.75
C THR A 475 -6.84 -6.60 -35.04
N TYR A 476 -6.34 -5.53 -35.65
CA TYR A 476 -5.31 -4.69 -35.05
C TYR A 476 -5.51 -3.20 -35.36
N ALA A 477 -4.89 -2.34 -34.56
CA ALA A 477 -4.75 -0.91 -34.84
C ALA A 477 -3.30 -0.49 -34.59
N ASP A 478 -2.76 0.35 -35.46
CA ASP A 478 -1.45 0.96 -35.28
C ASP A 478 -1.64 2.34 -34.62
N LEU A 479 -0.87 2.60 -33.57
CA LEU A 479 -0.94 3.81 -32.76
C LEU A 479 0.47 4.39 -32.62
N THR A 480 0.65 5.65 -33.01
CA THR A 480 1.85 6.41 -32.73
C THR A 480 1.52 7.51 -31.73
N ILE A 481 2.30 7.57 -30.66
CA ILE A 481 2.20 8.56 -29.60
C ILE A 481 3.39 9.51 -29.74
N GLU A 482 3.13 10.80 -29.60
CA GLU A 482 4.11 11.88 -29.55
C GLU A 482 3.99 12.54 -28.16
N PRO A 483 4.78 12.08 -27.16
CA PRO A 483 4.66 12.56 -25.79
C PRO A 483 5.03 14.04 -25.64
N ASP A 484 4.34 14.76 -24.77
CA ASP A 484 4.68 16.14 -24.40
C ASP A 484 5.37 16.16 -23.03
N LEU A 485 6.70 16.05 -23.05
CA LEU A 485 7.49 15.87 -21.84
C LEU A 485 8.03 17.21 -21.32
N MET A 486 7.71 17.51 -20.07
CA MET A 486 8.26 18.66 -19.36
C MET A 486 9.29 18.22 -18.33
N ARG A 487 10.52 18.73 -18.43
CA ARG A 487 11.55 18.53 -17.40
C ARG A 487 11.22 19.38 -16.17
N VAL A 488 11.29 18.76 -15.00
CA VAL A 488 11.17 19.43 -13.70
C VAL A 488 12.43 19.17 -12.89
N ASP A 489 12.99 20.23 -12.31
CA ASP A 489 14.16 20.18 -11.44
C ASP A 489 13.73 20.41 -9.98
N LYS A 490 14.26 19.61 -9.06
CA LYS A 490 14.00 19.65 -7.63
C LYS A 490 15.31 19.78 -6.87
N ILE A 491 15.41 20.81 -6.04
CA ILE A 491 16.55 20.99 -5.13
C ILE A 491 16.28 20.15 -3.88
N LEU A 492 17.23 19.27 -3.56
CA LEU A 492 17.21 18.38 -2.41
C LEU A 492 18.30 18.75 -1.43
N ASP A 493 17.99 18.71 -0.14
CA ASP A 493 18.98 18.80 0.93
C ASP A 493 19.70 17.47 1.10
N VAL A 494 21.03 17.52 1.20
CA VAL A 494 21.85 16.33 1.45
C VAL A 494 21.89 16.06 2.95
N VAL A 495 21.15 15.04 3.38
CA VAL A 495 21.12 14.61 4.77
C VAL A 495 22.35 13.76 5.14
N GLY A 496 22.89 13.94 6.34
CA GLY A 496 24.00 13.14 6.88
C GLY A 496 25.42 13.61 6.51
N GLY A 497 25.57 14.75 5.82
CA GLY A 497 26.85 15.42 5.65
C GLY A 497 27.30 16.19 6.90
N GLU A 498 28.61 16.42 7.06
CA GLU A 498 29.15 17.27 8.15
C GLU A 498 28.72 18.73 8.00
N GLU A 499 28.47 19.19 6.77
CA GLU A 499 28.02 20.53 6.43
C GLU A 499 26.75 20.48 5.57
N PRO A 500 25.80 21.41 5.75
CA PRO A 500 24.62 21.52 4.89
C PRO A 500 25.02 21.71 3.43
N SER A 501 24.49 20.88 2.54
CA SER A 501 24.68 20.98 1.10
C SER A 501 23.40 20.57 0.38
N THR A 502 23.29 20.96 -0.89
CA THR A 502 22.14 20.63 -1.73
C THR A 502 22.58 19.97 -3.04
N MET A 503 21.66 19.23 -3.65
CA MET A 503 21.81 18.68 -4.99
C MET A 503 20.53 18.91 -5.80
N THR A 504 20.65 18.98 -7.13
CA THR A 504 19.48 19.08 -8.02
C THR A 504 19.19 17.73 -8.65
N ALA A 505 18.08 17.12 -8.26
CA ALA A 505 17.50 15.97 -8.94
C ALA A 505 16.48 16.44 -9.98
N SER A 506 16.22 15.63 -10.99
CA SER A 506 15.30 15.97 -12.07
C SER A 506 14.38 14.80 -12.41
N TYR A 507 13.22 15.11 -12.98
CA TYR A 507 12.32 14.14 -13.61
C TYR A 507 11.64 14.76 -14.82
N PHE A 508 10.95 13.94 -15.61
CA PHE A 508 10.05 14.39 -16.67
C PHE A 508 8.60 14.09 -16.28
N SER A 509 7.69 15.03 -16.52
CA SER A 509 6.24 14.82 -16.43
C SER A 509 5.64 14.73 -17.82
N GLY A 510 4.67 13.81 -18.00
CA GLY A 510 3.85 13.70 -19.22
C GLY A 510 2.52 14.42 -19.06
N SER A 511 1.64 14.31 -20.05
CA SER A 511 0.34 14.98 -20.07
C SER A 511 -0.64 14.47 -19.00
N ASP A 512 -0.50 13.20 -18.58
CA ASP A 512 -1.26 12.57 -17.49
C ASP A 512 -0.47 12.51 -16.18
N GLY A 513 0.59 13.31 -16.06
CA GLY A 513 1.38 13.44 -14.84
C GLY A 513 2.59 12.52 -14.80
N VAL A 514 2.75 11.81 -13.68
CA VAL A 514 3.94 11.00 -13.36
C VAL A 514 3.57 9.68 -12.68
N ILE A 515 4.48 8.73 -12.77
CA ILE A 515 4.46 7.49 -11.99
C ILE A 515 5.42 7.65 -10.82
N VAL A 516 4.94 7.34 -9.63
CA VAL A 516 5.68 7.48 -8.38
C VAL A 516 5.64 6.14 -7.65
N ASN A 517 6.81 5.50 -7.53
CA ASN A 517 6.99 4.28 -6.75
C ASN A 517 8.14 4.46 -5.76
N PRO A 518 8.09 3.85 -4.56
CA PRO A 518 9.12 4.06 -3.55
C PRO A 518 10.48 3.61 -4.07
N ALA A 519 11.48 4.48 -3.94
CA ALA A 519 12.87 4.24 -4.35
C ALA A 519 13.10 3.96 -5.85
N GLU A 520 12.11 4.19 -6.70
CA GLU A 520 12.23 4.13 -8.15
C GLU A 520 12.28 5.55 -8.74
N PRO A 521 12.88 5.78 -9.92
CA PRO A 521 12.83 7.08 -10.59
C PRO A 521 11.39 7.53 -10.82
N ILE A 522 11.12 8.83 -10.63
CA ILE A 522 9.88 9.45 -11.08
C ILE A 522 9.91 9.50 -12.61
N LEU A 523 8.86 8.97 -13.24
CA LEU A 523 8.79 8.83 -14.69
C LEU A 523 7.51 9.47 -15.24
N PRO A 524 7.52 10.02 -16.46
CA PRO A 524 6.36 10.64 -17.07
C PRO A 524 5.27 9.60 -17.38
N LEU A 525 4.00 10.00 -17.29
CA LEU A 525 2.85 9.18 -17.66
C LEU A 525 2.08 9.82 -18.83
N GLU A 526 1.76 8.99 -19.81
CA GLU A 526 0.78 9.25 -20.87
C GLU A 526 -0.23 8.10 -20.87
N SER A 527 -1.52 8.39 -20.75
CA SER A 527 -2.60 7.40 -20.67
C SER A 527 -3.61 7.62 -21.79
N PHE A 528 -3.94 6.55 -22.50
CA PHE A 528 -4.85 6.60 -23.64
C PHE A 528 -5.95 5.56 -23.50
N ASN A 529 -7.22 5.97 -23.63
CA ASN A 529 -8.30 5.03 -23.87
C ASN A 529 -8.09 4.34 -25.23
N VAL A 530 -7.91 3.03 -25.19
CA VAL A 530 -7.71 2.17 -26.36
C VAL A 530 -8.81 1.10 -26.49
N GLY A 531 -9.90 1.25 -25.73
CA GLY A 531 -11.07 0.38 -25.83
C GLY A 531 -11.75 0.52 -27.18
N VAL A 532 -12.18 -0.60 -27.77
CA VAL A 532 -12.94 -0.62 -29.03
C VAL A 532 -14.19 -1.47 -28.82
N ALA A 533 -15.35 -0.89 -29.10
CA ALA A 533 -16.65 -1.54 -28.91
C ALA A 533 -16.70 -2.92 -29.61
N ASP A 534 -17.39 -3.87 -28.98
CA ASP A 534 -17.56 -5.27 -29.42
C ASP A 534 -16.27 -6.07 -29.62
N THR A 535 -15.13 -5.56 -29.13
CA THR A 535 -13.84 -6.25 -29.15
C THR A 535 -13.18 -6.22 -27.78
N VAL A 536 -12.07 -6.95 -27.62
CA VAL A 536 -11.25 -6.91 -26.40
C VAL A 536 -9.81 -6.70 -26.82
N LEU A 537 -9.11 -5.72 -26.26
CA LEU A 537 -7.67 -5.56 -26.45
C LEU A 537 -6.95 -6.74 -25.77
N ARG A 538 -6.15 -7.49 -26.52
CA ARG A 538 -5.50 -8.72 -26.07
C ARG A 538 -4.02 -8.54 -25.81
N GLY A 539 -3.37 -7.65 -26.54
CA GLY A 539 -1.95 -7.41 -26.38
C GLY A 539 -1.47 -6.21 -27.17
N VAL A 540 -0.27 -5.76 -26.82
CA VAL A 540 0.38 -4.57 -27.38
C VAL A 540 1.79 -4.95 -27.80
N GLY A 541 2.11 -4.74 -29.07
CA GLY A 541 3.47 -4.87 -29.59
C GLY A 541 4.12 -3.51 -29.74
N PHE A 542 5.35 -3.36 -29.26
CA PHE A 542 6.17 -2.17 -29.53
C PHE A 542 6.77 -2.26 -30.93
N TRP A 543 6.57 -1.25 -31.77
CA TRP A 543 7.00 -1.24 -33.17
C TRP A 543 8.20 -0.33 -33.44
N GLY A 544 8.43 0.65 -32.59
CA GLY A 544 9.55 1.57 -32.74
C GLY A 544 9.27 2.93 -32.11
N GLY A 545 10.14 3.89 -32.38
CA GLY A 545 10.01 5.24 -31.85
C GLY A 545 11.33 5.97 -31.84
N GLU A 546 11.29 7.29 -31.90
CA GLU A 546 12.47 8.15 -31.82
C GLU A 546 12.75 8.53 -30.35
N PHE A 547 14.03 8.55 -29.99
CA PHE A 547 14.46 8.91 -28.65
C PHE A 547 15.73 9.77 -28.67
N THR A 548 15.90 10.53 -27.59
CA THR A 548 17.14 11.25 -27.29
C THR A 548 17.64 10.85 -25.91
N GLU A 549 18.92 11.07 -25.65
CA GLU A 549 19.56 10.71 -24.39
C GLU A 549 20.14 11.96 -23.72
N VAL A 550 19.94 12.06 -22.41
CA VAL A 550 20.44 13.13 -21.54
C VAL A 550 21.41 12.51 -20.56
N SER A 551 22.70 12.84 -20.67
CA SER A 551 23.76 12.40 -19.76
C SER A 551 23.73 13.20 -18.44
N ASP A 552 24.51 12.74 -17.45
CA ASP A 552 24.70 13.40 -16.16
C ASP A 552 23.37 13.68 -15.43
N PHE A 553 22.38 12.79 -15.61
CA PHE A 553 21.04 12.93 -15.06
C PHE A 553 20.96 12.29 -13.67
N LEU A 554 20.59 13.07 -12.66
CA LEU A 554 20.25 12.58 -11.32
C LEU A 554 18.73 12.42 -11.22
N PRO A 555 18.17 11.20 -11.26
CA PRO A 555 16.72 11.04 -11.18
C PRO A 555 16.21 11.35 -9.77
N LEU A 556 15.14 12.14 -9.69
CA LEU A 556 14.32 12.18 -8.48
C LEU A 556 13.68 10.79 -8.31
N THR A 557 13.66 10.26 -7.09
CA THR A 557 13.08 8.95 -6.78
C THR A 557 11.86 9.08 -5.88
N GLY A 558 10.91 8.15 -5.91
CA GLY A 558 9.75 8.20 -5.01
C GLY A 558 10.16 8.06 -3.54
N ALA A 559 9.55 8.87 -2.67
CA ALA A 559 9.87 8.98 -1.25
C ALA A 559 8.59 8.81 -0.41
N ALA A 560 7.98 7.63 -0.55
CA ALA A 560 6.82 7.25 0.25
C ALA A 560 7.13 7.31 1.75
N THR A 561 6.18 7.81 2.54
CA THR A 561 6.34 8.01 3.97
C THR A 561 5.04 7.77 4.75
N THR A 562 5.21 7.59 6.05
CA THR A 562 4.13 7.44 7.05
C THR A 562 4.28 8.41 8.23
N GLU A 563 5.43 9.10 8.35
CA GLU A 563 5.79 9.90 9.54
C GLU A 563 6.15 11.34 9.16
N VAL A 564 7.35 11.53 8.62
CA VAL A 564 7.82 12.83 8.13
C VAL A 564 8.28 12.67 6.69
N ARG A 565 8.39 13.76 5.94
CA ARG A 565 8.97 13.77 4.59
C ARG A 565 10.14 12.79 4.46
N GLY A 566 9.96 11.83 3.57
CA GLY A 566 10.91 10.77 3.29
C GLY A 566 12.15 11.29 2.57
N VAL A 567 13.25 10.56 2.71
CA VAL A 567 14.50 10.81 1.98
C VAL A 567 14.44 10.10 0.63
N HIS A 568 14.82 10.78 -0.44
CA HIS A 568 14.96 10.20 -1.78
C HIS A 568 16.18 9.27 -1.83
N PRO A 569 16.01 7.94 -1.88
CA PRO A 569 17.16 7.04 -1.96
C PRO A 569 17.75 7.06 -3.38
N PRO A 570 19.05 6.76 -3.52
CA PRO A 570 19.64 6.61 -4.84
C PRO A 570 19.06 5.39 -5.56
N PHE A 571 18.86 5.53 -6.87
CA PHE A 571 18.45 4.44 -7.75
C PHE A 571 19.60 4.00 -8.66
N ALA A 572 19.77 2.69 -8.84
CA ALA A 572 20.79 2.15 -9.71
C ALA A 572 20.21 1.09 -10.66
N SER A 573 20.50 1.21 -11.95
CA SER A 573 20.15 0.21 -12.96
C SER A 573 21.27 0.05 -13.99
N THR A 574 21.59 -1.19 -14.34
CA THR A 574 22.58 -1.53 -15.39
C THR A 574 21.95 -1.70 -16.77
N VAL A 575 20.64 -1.48 -16.88
CA VAL A 575 19.85 -1.52 -18.12
C VAL A 575 18.90 -0.32 -18.13
N ASN A 576 18.29 -0.03 -19.27
CA ASN A 576 17.27 1.00 -19.38
C ASN A 576 16.04 0.61 -18.54
N TYR A 577 15.77 1.35 -17.46
CA TYR A 577 14.63 1.15 -16.56
C TYR A 577 13.52 2.18 -16.82
N PRO A 578 12.25 1.78 -16.94
CA PRO A 578 11.76 0.41 -16.91
C PRO A 578 12.10 -0.30 -18.23
N ILE A 579 12.30 -1.62 -18.18
CA ILE A 579 12.62 -2.42 -19.38
C ILE A 579 11.50 -2.33 -20.42
N GLN A 580 10.25 -2.32 -19.95
CA GLN A 580 9.06 -2.15 -20.77
C GLN A 580 8.37 -0.83 -20.38
N PRO A 581 8.51 0.24 -21.18
CA PRO A 581 7.97 1.56 -20.87
C PRO A 581 6.48 1.71 -21.23
N TYR A 582 5.68 0.64 -21.13
CA TYR A 582 4.25 0.68 -21.41
C TYR A 582 3.53 -0.53 -20.79
N GLN A 583 2.26 -0.36 -20.44
CA GLN A 583 1.39 -1.40 -19.92
C GLN A 583 -0.07 -1.11 -20.23
N VAL A 584 -0.90 -2.16 -20.34
CA VAL A 584 -2.34 -2.01 -20.46
C VAL A 584 -3.00 -2.19 -19.09
N ASN A 585 -3.87 -1.26 -18.73
CA ASN A 585 -4.74 -1.36 -17.57
C ASN A 585 -6.15 -1.81 -18.01
N TYR A 586 -6.61 -2.90 -17.40
CA TYR A 586 -7.92 -3.52 -17.68
C TYR A 586 -8.93 -3.35 -16.54
N PHE A 587 -8.55 -2.72 -15.41
CA PHE A 587 -9.38 -2.66 -14.21
C PHE A 587 -10.78 -2.12 -14.49
N GLY A 588 -10.89 -1.09 -15.36
CA GLY A 588 -12.16 -0.46 -15.72
C GLY A 588 -13.19 -1.35 -16.43
N GLN A 589 -12.83 -2.60 -16.78
CA GLN A 589 -13.67 -3.56 -17.49
C GLN A 589 -13.95 -4.85 -16.71
N LEU A 590 -13.48 -4.98 -15.45
CA LEU A 590 -13.46 -6.27 -14.76
C LEU A 590 -14.79 -6.69 -14.11
N VAL A 591 -15.64 -5.75 -13.69
CA VAL A 591 -16.92 -6.05 -13.01
C VAL A 591 -18.05 -5.19 -13.56
N ASN A 592 -19.27 -5.69 -13.46
CA ASN A 592 -20.46 -4.93 -13.83
C ASN A 592 -20.60 -3.69 -12.93
N GLY A 593 -20.71 -2.51 -13.53
CA GLY A 593 -20.75 -1.22 -12.82
C GLY A 593 -19.45 -0.43 -12.92
N MET A 594 -18.32 -1.09 -13.21
CA MET A 594 -17.15 -0.39 -13.76
C MET A 594 -17.39 -0.12 -15.24
N SER A 595 -17.44 1.15 -15.61
CA SER A 595 -17.61 1.61 -17.00
C SER A 595 -16.38 2.34 -17.53
N GLY A 596 -15.22 2.11 -16.92
CA GLY A 596 -13.99 2.79 -17.27
C GLY A 596 -13.33 2.20 -18.52
N PRO A 597 -12.53 2.97 -19.25
CA PRO A 597 -11.88 2.52 -20.48
C PRO A 597 -10.81 1.44 -20.22
N VAL A 598 -10.45 0.70 -21.28
CA VAL A 598 -9.16 -0.01 -21.31
C VAL A 598 -8.09 1.03 -21.62
N GLN A 599 -7.14 1.23 -20.71
CA GLN A 599 -6.11 2.25 -20.86
C GLN A 599 -4.78 1.64 -21.29
N LEU A 600 -4.12 2.26 -22.26
CA LEU A 600 -2.70 2.05 -22.54
C LEU A 600 -1.91 3.15 -21.81
N ASN A 601 -1.21 2.75 -20.75
CA ASN A 601 -0.31 3.62 -20.00
C ASN A 601 1.10 3.49 -20.59
N VAL A 602 1.70 4.63 -20.94
CA VAL A 602 3.02 4.72 -21.54
C VAL A 602 3.91 5.59 -20.66
N THR A 603 5.14 5.12 -20.47
CA THR A 603 6.19 5.75 -19.67
C THR A 603 7.33 6.16 -20.60
N PRO A 604 7.22 7.28 -21.33
CA PRO A 604 8.12 7.64 -22.43
C PRO A 604 9.53 8.12 -21.99
N ALA A 605 10.06 7.58 -20.89
CA ALA A 605 11.42 7.77 -20.46
C ALA A 605 12.02 6.49 -19.85
N GLN A 606 13.34 6.33 -19.95
CA GLN A 606 14.08 5.24 -19.32
C GLN A 606 15.40 5.73 -18.73
N PHE A 607 15.77 5.26 -17.55
CA PHE A 607 17.01 5.62 -16.87
C PHE A 607 17.99 4.44 -16.79
N MET A 608 19.28 4.72 -16.99
CA MET A 608 20.38 3.76 -16.79
C MET A 608 21.56 4.46 -16.11
N SER A 609 22.10 3.87 -15.04
CA SER A 609 23.21 4.46 -14.27
C SER A 609 24.54 4.38 -15.02
N ASP A 610 25.41 5.37 -14.84
CA ASP A 610 26.73 5.42 -15.49
C ASP A 610 27.65 4.27 -15.03
N SER A 611 27.53 3.90 -13.75
CA SER A 611 28.25 2.80 -13.13
C SER A 611 27.57 2.34 -11.83
N PRO A 612 27.91 1.16 -11.30
CA PRO A 612 27.48 0.72 -9.97
C PRO A 612 27.81 1.77 -8.90
N GLY A 613 26.79 2.21 -8.16
CA GLY A 613 26.94 3.22 -7.10
C GLY A 613 27.00 4.66 -7.58
N SER A 614 26.97 4.93 -8.89
CA SER A 614 26.76 6.28 -9.41
C SER A 614 25.38 6.80 -9.02
N LEU A 615 25.32 8.07 -8.61
CA LEU A 615 24.05 8.78 -8.42
C LEU A 615 23.47 9.26 -9.76
N THR A 616 24.34 9.49 -10.75
CA THR A 616 23.96 9.96 -12.09
C THR A 616 23.92 8.82 -13.09
N GLY A 617 23.21 9.08 -14.18
CA GLY A 617 23.11 8.18 -15.32
C GLY A 617 22.69 8.91 -16.59
N THR A 618 22.32 8.11 -17.57
CA THR A 618 21.71 8.56 -18.81
C THR A 618 20.19 8.37 -18.73
N MET A 619 19.45 9.45 -18.97
CA MET A 619 17.99 9.42 -19.14
C MET A 619 17.66 9.45 -20.64
N ARG A 620 17.08 8.37 -21.14
CA ARG A 620 16.48 8.30 -22.47
C ARG A 620 15.06 8.85 -22.41
N GLN A 621 14.71 9.75 -23.32
CA GLN A 621 13.34 10.27 -23.49
C GLN A 621 12.86 9.98 -24.91
N PHE A 622 11.62 9.51 -25.05
CA PHE A 622 11.01 9.23 -26.34
C PHE A 622 10.27 10.45 -26.87
N GLY A 623 10.64 10.92 -28.06
CA GLY A 623 9.88 11.93 -28.80
C GLY A 623 8.73 11.33 -29.61
N SER A 624 8.82 10.04 -29.92
CA SER A 624 7.70 9.26 -30.47
C SER A 624 7.79 7.80 -30.05
N MET A 625 6.63 7.15 -29.92
CA MET A 625 6.52 5.71 -29.67
C MET A 625 5.41 5.11 -30.51
N SER A 626 5.71 4.05 -31.25
CA SER A 626 4.77 3.37 -32.14
C SER A 626 4.43 1.98 -31.61
N PHE A 627 3.14 1.66 -31.62
CA PHE A 627 2.56 0.44 -31.10
C PHE A 627 1.62 -0.19 -32.12
N ARG A 628 1.47 -1.51 -32.05
CA ARG A 628 0.36 -2.25 -32.66
C ARG A 628 -0.47 -2.89 -31.56
N LEU A 629 -1.73 -2.53 -31.52
CA LEU A 629 -2.74 -3.01 -30.58
C LEU A 629 -3.54 -4.14 -31.23
N TYR A 630 -3.66 -5.29 -30.56
CA TYR A 630 -4.31 -6.48 -31.12
C TYR A 630 -5.63 -6.79 -30.41
N TYR A 631 -6.72 -6.93 -31.16
CA TYR A 631 -8.07 -7.08 -30.64
C TYR A 631 -8.71 -8.41 -31.04
N SER A 632 -9.30 -9.13 -30.10
CA SER A 632 -10.08 -10.35 -30.37
C SER A 632 -11.06 -10.66 -29.24
N ASN A 633 -12.31 -10.92 -29.60
CA ASN A 633 -13.35 -11.43 -28.70
C ASN A 633 -13.63 -12.94 -28.93
N TYR A 634 -12.74 -13.65 -29.63
CA TYR A 634 -12.94 -15.05 -29.99
C TYR A 634 -12.87 -15.95 -28.76
N THR A 635 -14.00 -16.56 -28.39
CA THR A 635 -14.13 -17.45 -27.22
C THR A 635 -14.57 -18.87 -27.58
N ALA A 636 -14.76 -19.17 -28.85
CA ALA A 636 -15.20 -20.49 -29.30
C ALA A 636 -14.10 -21.55 -29.10
N GLN A 637 -14.51 -22.79 -28.84
CA GLN A 637 -13.60 -23.93 -28.72
C GLN A 637 -13.08 -24.35 -30.11
N SER A 638 -11.77 -24.55 -30.22
CA SER A 638 -11.15 -25.11 -31.41
C SER A 638 -11.65 -26.53 -31.65
N GLN A 639 -12.23 -26.77 -32.83
CA GLN A 639 -12.70 -28.09 -33.24
C GLN A 639 -11.53 -29.06 -33.55
N ILE A 640 -10.30 -28.55 -33.66
CA ILE A 640 -9.12 -29.34 -34.03
C ILE A 640 -8.40 -29.84 -32.78
N SER A 641 -8.14 -28.96 -31.81
CA SER A 641 -7.39 -29.30 -30.60
C SER A 641 -8.28 -29.55 -29.37
N GLY A 642 -9.53 -29.10 -29.40
CA GLY A 642 -10.39 -29.06 -28.22
C GLY A 642 -10.06 -27.94 -27.23
N ASN A 643 -9.02 -27.15 -27.46
CA ASN A 643 -8.66 -26.00 -26.61
C ASN A 643 -9.48 -24.77 -27.00
N VAL A 644 -9.72 -23.87 -26.06
CA VAL A 644 -10.29 -22.54 -26.35
C VAL A 644 -9.11 -21.59 -26.64
N PRO A 645 -8.93 -21.07 -27.87
CA PRO A 645 -7.79 -20.20 -28.21
C PRO A 645 -7.69 -18.97 -27.32
N ALA A 646 -8.83 -18.45 -26.83
CA ALA A 646 -8.89 -17.33 -25.90
C ALA A 646 -8.14 -17.57 -24.58
N LEU A 647 -7.96 -18.83 -24.18
CA LEU A 647 -7.27 -19.24 -22.94
C LEU A 647 -5.81 -19.65 -23.18
N ALA A 648 -5.33 -19.57 -24.43
CA ALA A 648 -3.94 -19.85 -24.75
C ALA A 648 -3.02 -18.81 -24.08
N ALA A 649 -1.82 -19.23 -23.69
CA ALA A 649 -0.76 -18.31 -23.26
C ALA A 649 -0.22 -17.48 -24.46
N PRO A 650 0.46 -16.34 -24.22
CA PRO A 650 1.24 -15.68 -25.26
C PRO A 650 2.32 -16.62 -25.84
N PRO A 651 2.80 -16.37 -27.07
CA PRO A 651 3.88 -17.16 -27.66
C PRO A 651 5.11 -17.29 -26.75
N ALA A 652 5.77 -18.43 -26.79
CA ALA A 652 7.05 -18.64 -26.12
C ALA A 652 8.17 -18.52 -27.16
N ILE A 653 9.01 -17.50 -26.99
CA ILE A 653 10.25 -17.36 -27.76
C ILE A 653 11.30 -18.28 -27.09
N ALA A 654 11.67 -19.36 -27.78
CA ALA A 654 12.46 -20.45 -27.24
C ALA A 654 13.96 -20.29 -27.53
N GLN A 655 14.31 -19.71 -28.67
CA GLN A 655 15.68 -19.46 -29.10
C GLN A 655 15.72 -18.19 -29.94
N ILE A 656 16.80 -17.42 -29.80
CA ILE A 656 17.09 -16.22 -30.59
C ILE A 656 18.55 -16.31 -31.00
N ASP A 657 18.80 -16.21 -32.30
CA ASP A 657 20.13 -16.22 -32.89
C ASP A 657 20.30 -15.01 -33.82
N ALA A 658 21.51 -14.48 -33.90
CA ALA A 658 21.91 -13.48 -34.88
C ALA A 658 23.18 -13.95 -35.58
N PHE A 659 23.18 -13.92 -36.91
CA PHE A 659 24.27 -14.36 -37.76
C PHE A 659 24.81 -13.15 -38.53
N PRO A 660 25.92 -12.54 -38.10
CA PRO A 660 26.50 -11.40 -38.79
C PRO A 660 27.17 -11.84 -40.11
N GLY A 661 26.82 -11.17 -41.21
CA GLY A 661 27.53 -11.19 -42.48
C GLY A 661 28.52 -10.03 -42.60
N ASP A 662 28.95 -9.71 -43.82
CA ASP A 662 29.91 -8.63 -44.08
C ASP A 662 29.27 -7.23 -43.94
N ASP A 663 28.00 -7.06 -44.31
CA ASP A 663 27.23 -5.79 -44.24
C ASP A 663 25.73 -6.04 -43.92
N ASP A 664 25.42 -7.20 -43.34
CA ASP A 664 24.07 -7.55 -42.90
C ASP A 664 24.11 -8.39 -41.63
N VAL A 665 22.94 -8.54 -40.98
CA VAL A 665 22.71 -9.50 -39.91
C VAL A 665 21.43 -10.28 -40.23
N THR A 666 21.53 -11.61 -40.25
CA THR A 666 20.34 -12.47 -40.28
C THR A 666 19.91 -12.80 -38.86
N PHE A 667 18.69 -12.39 -38.50
CA PHE A 667 18.05 -12.77 -37.25
C PHE A 667 17.25 -14.06 -37.44
N GLN A 668 17.32 -14.95 -36.45
CA GLN A 668 16.46 -16.13 -36.36
C GLN A 668 15.81 -16.21 -34.98
N ALA A 669 14.54 -16.59 -34.96
CA ALA A 669 13.81 -16.87 -33.73
C ALA A 669 13.06 -18.18 -33.85
N ARG A 670 13.16 -19.02 -32.81
CA ARG A 670 12.29 -20.18 -32.65
C ARG A 670 11.14 -19.83 -31.72
N VAL A 671 9.92 -19.82 -32.24
CA VAL A 671 8.70 -19.43 -31.53
C VAL A 671 7.73 -20.60 -31.50
N VAL A 672 7.20 -20.91 -30.32
CA VAL A 672 6.24 -21.99 -30.08
C VAL A 672 5.04 -21.48 -29.29
N GLY A 673 3.88 -22.12 -29.40
CA GLY A 673 2.66 -21.72 -28.71
C GLY A 673 1.58 -22.80 -28.79
N ASP A 674 0.40 -22.52 -28.22
CA ASP A 674 -0.76 -23.41 -28.37
C ASP A 674 -1.17 -23.47 -29.86
N PRO A 675 -1.21 -24.67 -30.48
CA PRO A 675 -1.64 -24.82 -31.87
C PRO A 675 -3.06 -24.29 -32.15
N ALA A 676 -3.94 -24.21 -31.14
CA ALA A 676 -5.29 -23.67 -31.27
C ALA A 676 -5.31 -22.17 -31.57
N ALA A 677 -4.35 -21.43 -31.01
CA ALA A 677 -4.17 -20.00 -31.27
C ALA A 677 -3.17 -19.76 -32.42
N GLY A 678 -2.20 -20.67 -32.62
CA GLY A 678 -1.14 -20.52 -33.62
C GLY A 678 -0.27 -19.28 -33.39
N ILE A 679 0.72 -19.06 -34.27
CA ILE A 679 1.56 -17.86 -34.25
C ILE A 679 1.17 -17.00 -35.46
N GLN A 680 0.84 -15.73 -35.21
CA GLN A 680 0.37 -14.80 -36.24
C GLN A 680 1.52 -14.00 -36.86
N GLN A 681 2.35 -13.36 -36.03
CA GLN A 681 3.50 -12.59 -36.48
C GLN A 681 4.66 -12.73 -35.49
N VAL A 682 5.88 -12.63 -36.01
CA VAL A 682 7.13 -12.52 -35.23
C VAL A 682 7.93 -11.39 -35.84
N TRP A 683 8.48 -10.50 -35.03
CA TRP A 683 9.28 -9.38 -35.50
C TRP A 683 10.47 -9.09 -34.59
N VAL A 684 11.50 -8.48 -35.16
CA VAL A 684 12.66 -7.95 -34.44
C VAL A 684 12.51 -6.45 -34.37
N THR A 685 12.66 -5.88 -33.17
CA THR A 685 12.74 -4.44 -32.96
C THR A 685 14.18 -4.11 -32.56
N TYR A 686 14.83 -3.23 -33.31
CA TYR A 686 16.28 -2.99 -33.24
C TYR A 686 16.63 -1.50 -33.21
N THR A 687 17.82 -1.20 -32.69
CA THR A 687 18.47 0.11 -32.69
C THR A 687 19.99 -0.09 -32.83
N GLY A 688 20.76 0.96 -33.02
CA GLY A 688 22.21 0.87 -33.09
C GLY A 688 22.89 2.23 -33.12
N THR A 689 24.04 2.30 -33.77
CA THR A 689 24.81 3.54 -33.95
C THR A 689 24.68 4.09 -35.36
N GLY A 690 25.27 5.26 -35.61
CA GLY A 690 25.31 5.86 -36.95
C GLY A 690 23.90 6.07 -37.52
N PRO A 691 23.58 5.53 -38.72
CA PRO A 691 22.24 5.61 -39.32
C PRO A 691 21.10 4.99 -38.48
N LEU A 692 21.43 4.09 -37.54
CA LEU A 692 20.47 3.40 -36.68
C LEU A 692 20.31 4.07 -35.29
N ALA A 693 21.04 5.16 -35.03
CA ALA A 693 21.03 5.84 -33.74
C ALA A 693 19.75 6.65 -33.49
N GLY A 694 19.37 6.76 -32.21
CA GLY A 694 18.27 7.63 -31.76
C GLY A 694 16.87 7.14 -32.14
N GLN A 695 16.74 5.91 -32.63
CA GLN A 695 15.44 5.35 -32.98
C GLN A 695 15.40 3.83 -32.80
N TRP A 696 14.24 3.33 -32.38
CA TRP A 696 13.87 1.92 -32.49
C TRP A 696 13.06 1.69 -33.76
N GLN A 697 13.36 0.63 -34.49
CA GLN A 697 12.73 0.25 -35.75
C GLN A 697 12.41 -1.23 -35.75
N SER A 698 11.44 -1.68 -36.55
CA SER A 698 11.06 -3.10 -36.61
C SER A 698 11.13 -3.71 -38.01
N ILE A 699 11.48 -4.98 -38.07
CA ILE A 699 11.41 -5.84 -39.27
C ILE A 699 10.62 -7.11 -38.94
N GLU A 700 9.59 -7.41 -39.75
CA GLU A 700 8.85 -8.67 -39.63
C GLU A 700 9.69 -9.86 -40.10
N LEU A 701 9.62 -10.97 -39.38
CA LEU A 701 10.27 -12.22 -39.73
C LEU A 701 9.32 -13.08 -40.57
N ALA A 702 9.89 -13.80 -41.53
CA ALA A 702 9.16 -14.78 -42.32
C ALA A 702 9.26 -16.17 -41.68
N GLN A 703 8.13 -16.88 -41.58
CA GLN A 703 8.11 -18.27 -41.13
C GLN A 703 8.77 -19.18 -42.17
N SER A 704 9.60 -20.11 -41.72
CA SER A 704 10.18 -21.15 -42.57
C SER A 704 9.11 -22.10 -43.09
N SER A 705 9.16 -22.41 -44.39
CA SER A 705 8.28 -23.41 -45.01
C SER A 705 8.57 -24.85 -44.57
N ASN A 706 9.76 -25.12 -44.01
CA ASN A 706 10.20 -26.44 -43.59
C ASN A 706 10.14 -26.64 -42.06
N ASP A 707 9.98 -25.56 -41.30
CA ASP A 707 9.93 -25.58 -39.84
C ASP A 707 9.01 -24.47 -39.35
N SER A 708 7.79 -24.85 -38.94
CA SER A 708 6.77 -23.91 -38.47
C SER A 708 7.16 -23.14 -37.21
N THR A 709 8.23 -23.56 -36.52
CA THR A 709 8.73 -22.86 -35.32
C THR A 709 9.80 -21.83 -35.66
N LEU A 710 10.43 -21.91 -36.84
CA LEU A 710 11.55 -21.05 -37.22
C LEU A 710 11.08 -19.84 -38.01
N TRP A 711 11.53 -18.67 -37.59
CA TRP A 711 11.24 -17.37 -38.21
C TRP A 711 12.56 -16.65 -38.49
N ALA A 712 12.68 -15.97 -39.63
CA ALA A 712 13.93 -15.28 -39.99
C ALA A 712 13.71 -13.99 -40.79
N ALA A 713 14.64 -13.04 -40.63
CA ALA A 713 14.74 -11.81 -41.42
C ALA A 713 16.21 -11.41 -41.55
N THR A 714 16.55 -10.64 -42.58
CA THR A 714 17.91 -10.08 -42.75
C THR A 714 17.84 -8.56 -42.76
N LEU A 715 18.66 -7.93 -41.92
CA LEU A 715 18.79 -6.48 -41.80
C LEU A 715 20.10 -6.02 -42.47
N PRO A 716 20.04 -5.14 -43.48
CA PRO A 716 21.22 -4.46 -44.00
C PRO A 716 21.80 -3.50 -42.96
N LEU A 717 23.11 -3.59 -42.70
CA LEU A 717 23.80 -2.78 -41.70
C LEU A 717 24.21 -1.40 -42.21
N ASN A 718 24.43 -1.26 -43.52
CA ASN A 718 24.85 -0.02 -44.17
C ASN A 718 26.07 0.63 -43.48
N GLY A 719 27.06 -0.19 -43.14
CA GLY A 719 28.30 0.25 -42.48
C GLY A 719 28.24 0.35 -40.95
N VAL A 720 27.12 0.03 -40.29
CA VAL A 720 27.06 -0.14 -38.83
C VAL A 720 27.68 -1.49 -38.44
N PRO A 721 28.64 -1.57 -37.51
CA PRO A 721 29.14 -2.86 -37.05
C PRO A 721 28.02 -3.72 -36.44
N ALA A 722 27.95 -5.02 -36.78
CA ALA A 722 26.91 -5.91 -36.26
C ALA A 722 26.86 -5.94 -34.71
N ALA A 723 28.01 -5.80 -34.05
CA ALA A 723 28.11 -5.73 -32.59
C ALA A 723 27.42 -4.50 -31.97
N GLU A 724 27.30 -3.41 -32.74
CA GLU A 724 26.67 -2.15 -32.33
C GLU A 724 25.16 -2.15 -32.57
N VAL A 725 24.61 -3.19 -33.22
CA VAL A 725 23.16 -3.40 -33.32
C VAL A 725 22.66 -4.09 -32.05
N GLN A 726 21.68 -3.46 -31.40
CA GLN A 726 20.95 -4.02 -30.27
C GLN A 726 19.51 -4.32 -30.69
N PHE A 727 18.96 -5.45 -30.24
CA PHE A 727 17.61 -5.83 -30.63
C PHE A 727 16.85 -6.64 -29.57
N MET A 728 15.53 -6.65 -29.72
CA MET A 728 14.59 -7.53 -29.03
C MET A 728 13.73 -8.28 -30.04
N VAL A 729 13.15 -9.40 -29.61
CA VAL A 729 12.23 -10.19 -30.45
C VAL A 729 10.85 -10.18 -29.81
N GLN A 730 9.82 -9.96 -30.62
CA GLN A 730 8.43 -10.01 -30.18
C GLN A 730 7.64 -10.96 -31.07
N ALA A 731 6.59 -11.55 -30.51
CA ALA A 731 5.72 -12.48 -31.21
C ALA A 731 4.28 -12.37 -30.71
N VAL A 732 3.31 -12.56 -31.60
CA VAL A 732 1.87 -12.51 -31.31
C VAL A 732 1.17 -13.78 -31.81
N ASN A 733 0.22 -14.30 -31.02
CA ASN A 733 -0.60 -15.44 -31.41
C ASN A 733 -1.87 -15.03 -32.19
N GLY A 734 -2.63 -15.98 -32.71
CA GLY A 734 -3.85 -15.70 -33.48
C GLY A 734 -5.03 -15.12 -32.68
N VAL A 735 -4.90 -14.97 -31.36
CA VAL A 735 -5.87 -14.23 -30.52
C VAL A 735 -5.26 -12.97 -29.90
N GLY A 736 -4.10 -12.51 -30.40
CA GLY A 736 -3.55 -11.19 -30.08
C GLY A 736 -2.74 -11.08 -28.79
N LEU A 737 -2.41 -12.18 -28.10
CA LEU A 737 -1.49 -12.12 -26.97
C LEU A 737 -0.05 -11.98 -27.46
N VAL A 738 0.69 -11.03 -26.89
CA VAL A 738 2.05 -10.66 -27.31
C VAL A 738 3.06 -11.10 -26.25
N SER A 739 4.21 -11.61 -26.71
CA SER A 739 5.41 -11.86 -25.89
C SER A 739 6.56 -11.01 -26.40
N ALA A 740 7.42 -10.54 -25.49
CA ALA A 740 8.67 -9.87 -25.80
C ALA A 740 9.87 -10.59 -25.14
N ALA A 741 10.97 -10.71 -25.87
CA ALA A 741 12.24 -11.20 -25.39
C ALA A 741 13.29 -10.09 -25.52
N THR A 742 13.71 -9.54 -24.39
CA THR A 742 14.58 -8.35 -24.29
C THR A 742 15.96 -8.66 -23.71
N ASN A 743 16.29 -9.93 -23.47
CA ASN A 743 17.50 -10.34 -22.73
C ASN A 743 17.62 -9.65 -21.36
N LEU A 744 16.53 -9.65 -20.59
CA LEU A 744 16.44 -8.98 -19.29
C LEU A 744 16.76 -7.47 -19.36
N GLY A 745 16.40 -6.81 -20.47
CA GLY A 745 16.65 -5.38 -20.69
C GLY A 745 18.03 -5.03 -21.23
N ALA A 746 18.97 -5.99 -21.28
CA ALA A 746 20.30 -5.77 -21.87
C ALA A 746 20.26 -5.78 -23.41
N PHE A 747 19.15 -6.26 -23.99
CA PHE A 747 18.96 -6.52 -25.42
C PHE A 747 19.95 -7.57 -25.97
N TYR A 748 19.65 -8.10 -27.15
CA TYR A 748 20.53 -9.01 -27.89
C TYR A 748 21.46 -8.19 -28.80
N SER A 749 22.64 -8.71 -29.09
CA SER A 749 23.59 -8.08 -30.02
C SER A 749 23.54 -8.72 -31.40
N GLY A 750 23.61 -7.92 -32.46
CA GLY A 750 23.69 -8.39 -33.85
C GLY A 750 24.96 -9.20 -34.17
N ALA A 751 25.98 -9.17 -33.31
CA ALA A 751 27.13 -10.06 -33.40
C ALA A 751 26.81 -11.54 -33.09
N GLY A 752 25.62 -11.82 -32.57
CA GLY A 752 25.24 -13.15 -32.08
C GLY A 752 25.75 -13.45 -30.67
N THR A 753 25.51 -14.66 -30.20
CA THR A 753 26.18 -15.20 -29.02
C THR A 753 27.50 -15.84 -29.46
N ALA A 754 28.58 -15.64 -28.71
CA ALA A 754 29.87 -16.23 -29.06
C ALA A 754 29.74 -17.75 -29.20
N ALA A 755 29.87 -18.25 -30.43
CA ALA A 755 29.96 -19.67 -30.72
C ALA A 755 31.38 -20.15 -30.40
N GLY A 756 31.69 -20.30 -29.11
CA GLY A 756 32.96 -20.79 -28.62
C GLY A 756 32.87 -21.24 -27.16
N ASP A 757 33.79 -22.10 -26.74
CA ASP A 757 33.95 -22.45 -25.33
C ASP A 757 34.36 -21.19 -24.56
N LEU A 758 33.39 -20.55 -23.87
CA LEU A 758 33.67 -19.41 -22.99
C LEU A 758 34.75 -19.80 -21.98
N LEU A 759 35.67 -18.89 -21.67
CA LEU A 759 36.74 -19.14 -20.70
C LEU A 759 36.14 -19.33 -19.30
N ALA A 760 36.55 -20.41 -18.62
CA ALA A 760 36.09 -20.70 -17.27
C ALA A 760 36.58 -19.61 -16.30
N THR A 761 35.71 -19.18 -15.39
CA THR A 761 36.08 -18.21 -14.35
C THR A 761 35.90 -18.79 -12.96
N ALA A 762 36.60 -18.21 -11.98
CA ALA A 762 36.39 -18.47 -10.57
C ALA A 762 36.17 -17.15 -9.83
N VAL A 763 35.09 -17.07 -9.05
CA VAL A 763 34.87 -16.02 -8.06
C VAL A 763 35.17 -16.61 -6.68
N SER A 764 35.82 -15.83 -5.80
CA SER A 764 36.02 -16.22 -4.40
C SER A 764 35.79 -15.05 -3.44
N LEU A 765 34.96 -15.26 -2.42
CA LEU A 765 34.76 -14.32 -1.31
C LEU A 765 36.05 -14.20 -0.48
N GLN A 766 36.48 -12.97 -0.24
CA GLN A 766 37.71 -12.66 0.49
C GLN A 766 37.39 -12.44 1.98
N THR A 767 37.69 -13.43 2.81
CA THR A 767 37.49 -13.39 4.27
C THR A 767 36.08 -12.90 4.68
N PRO A 768 35.00 -13.55 4.20
CA PRO A 768 33.66 -13.05 4.41
C PRO A 768 33.31 -13.01 5.91
N PRO A 769 32.69 -11.91 6.42
CA PRO A 769 32.17 -11.87 7.77
C PRO A 769 31.11 -12.96 7.98
N THR A 770 30.98 -13.47 9.20
CA THR A 770 30.01 -14.55 9.53
C THR A 770 28.73 -14.02 10.17
N SER A 771 28.72 -12.79 10.66
CA SER A 771 27.54 -12.16 11.26
C SER A 771 27.61 -10.64 11.28
N GLY A 772 26.46 -10.01 11.47
CA GLY A 772 26.36 -8.58 11.76
C GLY A 772 24.95 -8.21 12.25
N ALA A 773 24.85 -7.11 12.98
CA ALA A 773 23.57 -6.67 13.54
C ALA A 773 22.67 -6.02 12.49
N TYR A 774 21.35 -6.22 12.63
CA TYR A 774 20.35 -5.55 11.82
C TYR A 774 20.55 -4.03 11.76
N SER A 775 20.30 -3.43 10.60
CA SER A 775 20.49 -2.01 10.29
C SER A 775 21.94 -1.51 10.30
N ASN A 776 22.94 -2.36 10.54
CA ASN A 776 24.35 -2.01 10.33
C ASN A 776 24.78 -2.30 8.88
N LYS A 777 25.99 -1.85 8.51
CA LYS A 777 26.65 -2.21 7.25
C LYS A 777 27.80 -3.18 7.51
N ILE A 778 28.07 -4.05 6.56
CA ILE A 778 29.28 -4.89 6.50
C ILE A 778 30.02 -4.61 5.19
N THR A 779 31.34 -4.66 5.21
CA THR A 779 32.16 -4.59 4.00
C THR A 779 32.49 -6.00 3.54
N VAL A 780 32.25 -6.29 2.26
CA VAL A 780 32.50 -7.59 1.63
C VAL A 780 33.31 -7.39 0.36
N ALA A 781 34.30 -8.25 0.14
CA ALA A 781 35.11 -8.27 -1.07
C ALA A 781 35.12 -9.64 -1.72
N ALA A 782 35.27 -9.69 -3.04
CA ALA A 782 35.47 -10.92 -3.81
C ALA A 782 36.48 -10.70 -4.94
N GLN A 783 37.23 -11.75 -5.29
CA GLN A 783 38.16 -11.76 -6.41
C GLN A 783 37.61 -12.62 -7.55
N LEU A 784 37.67 -12.11 -8.78
CA LEU A 784 37.36 -12.80 -10.02
C LEU A 784 38.63 -13.08 -10.82
N SER A 785 38.80 -14.31 -11.28
CA SER A 785 39.90 -14.72 -12.15
C SER A 785 39.46 -15.68 -13.26
N SER A 786 40.30 -15.80 -14.31
CA SER A 786 40.24 -16.82 -15.35
C SER A 786 41.61 -17.46 -15.46
N ASP A 787 41.70 -18.78 -15.39
CA ASP A 787 42.97 -19.52 -15.38
C ASP A 787 44.01 -19.01 -14.34
N GLY A 788 43.53 -18.41 -13.25
CA GLY A 788 44.35 -17.83 -12.19
C GLY A 788 44.75 -16.36 -12.39
N ASP A 789 44.52 -15.79 -13.57
CA ASP A 789 44.77 -14.38 -13.86
C ASP A 789 43.59 -13.51 -13.43
N PRO A 790 43.84 -12.35 -12.77
CA PRO A 790 42.78 -11.46 -12.33
C PRO A 790 42.05 -10.83 -13.52
N LEU A 791 40.71 -10.73 -13.42
CA LEU A 791 39.90 -10.10 -14.45
C LEU A 791 39.44 -8.70 -14.03
N PRO A 792 40.06 -7.61 -14.54
CA PRO A 792 39.65 -6.25 -14.22
C PRO A 792 38.41 -5.79 -14.99
N GLY A 793 37.66 -4.83 -14.43
CA GLY A 793 36.52 -4.18 -15.08
C GLY A 793 35.28 -5.06 -15.26
N LYS A 794 35.17 -6.15 -14.48
CA LYS A 794 34.04 -7.08 -14.53
C LYS A 794 33.07 -6.82 -13.39
N LEU A 795 31.77 -6.86 -13.68
CA LEU A 795 30.73 -6.58 -12.71
C LEU A 795 30.47 -7.81 -11.83
N LEU A 796 30.64 -7.66 -10.52
CA LEU A 796 30.21 -8.66 -9.53
C LEU A 796 28.95 -8.17 -8.80
N ALA A 797 28.04 -9.10 -8.52
CA ALA A 797 26.85 -8.86 -7.72
C ALA A 797 26.96 -9.60 -6.38
N PHE A 798 26.94 -8.85 -5.28
CA PHE A 798 26.96 -9.35 -3.91
C PHE A 798 25.56 -9.31 -3.33
N ARG A 799 25.14 -10.39 -2.67
CA ARG A 799 23.78 -10.56 -2.15
C ARG A 799 23.78 -11.07 -0.72
N ILE A 800 22.87 -10.54 0.09
CA ILE A 800 22.42 -11.17 1.34
C ILE A 800 20.89 -11.06 1.43
N GLY A 801 20.20 -12.21 1.50
CA GLY A 801 18.74 -12.25 1.40
C GLY A 801 18.23 -11.64 0.08
N SER A 802 17.36 -10.63 0.16
CA SER A 802 16.88 -9.86 -1.00
C SER A 802 17.78 -8.68 -1.37
N GLN A 803 18.77 -8.34 -0.54
CA GLN A 803 19.59 -7.15 -0.72
C GLN A 803 20.74 -7.47 -1.68
N THR A 804 20.92 -6.61 -2.69
CA THR A 804 22.00 -6.75 -3.68
C THR A 804 22.79 -5.45 -3.80
N ARG A 805 24.11 -5.56 -3.94
CA ARG A 805 25.01 -4.48 -4.36
C ARG A 805 25.94 -4.99 -5.45
N THR A 806 26.31 -4.12 -6.37
CA THR A 806 27.23 -4.47 -7.45
C THR A 806 28.47 -3.58 -7.41
N ALA A 807 29.59 -4.11 -7.88
CA ALA A 807 30.83 -3.36 -8.03
C ALA A 807 31.66 -3.94 -9.18
N PHE A 808 32.44 -3.09 -9.85
CA PHE A 808 33.42 -3.54 -10.82
C PHE A 808 34.69 -4.02 -10.13
N THR A 809 35.32 -5.04 -10.71
CA THR A 809 36.64 -5.49 -10.27
C THR A 809 37.72 -4.48 -10.63
N ASP A 810 38.64 -4.26 -9.70
CA ASP A 810 39.83 -3.44 -9.89
C ASP A 810 40.89 -4.15 -10.76
N VAL A 811 42.08 -3.55 -10.87
CA VAL A 811 43.22 -4.12 -11.61
C VAL A 811 43.68 -5.50 -11.08
N ASN A 812 43.35 -5.85 -9.84
CA ASN A 812 43.66 -7.13 -9.20
C ASN A 812 42.49 -8.13 -9.28
N GLY A 813 41.44 -7.80 -10.04
CA GLY A 813 40.25 -8.63 -10.14
C GLY A 813 39.36 -8.57 -8.89
N VAL A 814 39.57 -7.61 -7.98
CA VAL A 814 38.84 -7.52 -6.71
C VAL A 814 37.73 -6.48 -6.79
N ALA A 815 36.51 -6.86 -6.39
CA ALA A 815 35.42 -5.93 -6.18
C ALA A 815 35.06 -5.90 -4.69
N THR A 816 34.76 -4.70 -4.16
CA THR A 816 34.41 -4.49 -2.75
C THR A 816 33.14 -3.66 -2.64
N VAL A 817 32.24 -4.04 -1.74
CA VAL A 817 30.97 -3.34 -1.48
C VAL A 817 30.68 -3.23 0.03
N ASP A 818 29.96 -2.18 0.41
CA ASP A 818 29.28 -2.13 1.70
C ASP A 818 27.83 -2.60 1.56
N LEU A 819 27.49 -3.69 2.24
CA LEU A 819 26.14 -4.26 2.29
C LEU A 819 25.44 -3.82 3.57
N PRO A 820 24.32 -3.08 3.51
CA PRO A 820 23.47 -2.87 4.67
C PRO A 820 22.77 -4.18 5.04
N LEU A 821 22.55 -4.44 6.32
CA LEU A 821 21.87 -5.64 6.84
C LEU A 821 20.42 -5.32 7.19
N LEU A 822 19.49 -5.46 6.24
CA LEU A 822 18.07 -5.12 6.41
C LEU A 822 17.15 -6.36 6.39
N GLY A 823 17.72 -7.56 6.26
CA GLY A 823 16.98 -8.81 6.40
C GLY A 823 16.52 -9.06 7.84
N ILE A 824 15.49 -9.89 8.01
CA ILE A 824 15.06 -10.35 9.34
C ILE A 824 16.23 -11.08 10.02
N PRO A 825 16.52 -10.80 11.31
CA PRO A 825 17.53 -11.53 12.05
C PRO A 825 17.34 -13.05 12.02
N GLY A 826 18.42 -13.78 11.77
CA GLY A 826 18.44 -15.22 11.58
C GLY A 826 19.58 -15.68 10.69
N ALA A 827 19.58 -16.97 10.37
CA ALA A 827 20.51 -17.55 9.41
C ALA A 827 20.22 -17.02 7.99
N ALA A 828 21.27 -16.64 7.29
CA ALA A 828 21.27 -16.12 5.93
C ALA A 828 22.46 -16.70 5.15
N GLU A 829 22.53 -16.38 3.87
CA GLU A 829 23.65 -16.72 2.99
C GLU A 829 24.16 -15.46 2.32
N LEU A 830 25.47 -15.21 2.44
CA LEU A 830 26.18 -14.20 1.67
C LEU A 830 26.63 -14.83 0.36
N ALA A 831 26.20 -14.29 -0.77
CA ALA A 831 26.53 -14.80 -2.09
C ALA A 831 27.21 -13.71 -2.93
N VAL A 832 28.09 -14.12 -3.83
CA VAL A 832 28.62 -13.27 -4.89
C VAL A 832 28.51 -14.00 -6.23
N THR A 833 28.15 -13.28 -7.28
CA THR A 833 27.97 -13.85 -8.61
C THR A 833 28.61 -12.97 -9.67
N PHE A 834 29.40 -13.59 -10.54
CA PHE A 834 29.74 -13.08 -11.86
C PHE A 834 28.81 -13.71 -12.88
N ALA A 835 27.99 -12.90 -13.56
CA ALA A 835 26.97 -13.39 -14.47
C ALA A 835 27.51 -13.90 -15.83
N GLY A 836 28.82 -13.82 -16.05
CA GLY A 836 29.45 -14.11 -17.35
C GLY A 836 29.26 -13.00 -18.38
N ASP A 837 29.99 -13.09 -19.48
CA ASP A 837 29.87 -12.20 -20.65
C ASP A 837 30.14 -12.96 -21.96
N ALA A 838 30.35 -12.25 -23.08
CA ALA A 838 30.61 -12.86 -24.38
C ALA A 838 31.93 -13.65 -24.47
N VAL A 839 32.82 -13.53 -23.48
CA VAL A 839 34.15 -14.15 -23.43
C VAL A 839 34.25 -15.16 -22.28
N TYR A 840 33.62 -14.86 -21.13
CA TYR A 840 33.82 -15.58 -19.88
C TYR A 840 32.53 -16.26 -19.37
N GLN A 841 32.67 -17.47 -18.81
CA GLN A 841 31.60 -18.19 -18.14
C GLN A 841 31.17 -17.50 -16.84
N ALA A 842 29.91 -17.70 -16.45
CA ALA A 842 29.41 -17.30 -15.15
C ALA A 842 30.05 -18.14 -14.03
N SER A 843 30.29 -17.54 -12.88
CA SER A 843 30.76 -18.21 -11.67
C SER A 843 30.22 -17.52 -10.43
N PHE A 844 30.18 -18.24 -9.30
CA PHE A 844 29.63 -17.72 -8.04
C PHE A 844 30.34 -18.34 -6.85
N ASP A 845 30.21 -17.70 -5.69
CA ASP A 845 30.67 -18.21 -4.40
C ASP A 845 29.68 -17.83 -3.29
N THR A 846 29.62 -18.61 -2.21
CA THR A 846 28.66 -18.45 -1.11
C THR A 846 29.28 -18.75 0.25
N ALA A 847 28.88 -18.01 1.28
CA ALA A 847 29.27 -18.25 2.67
C ALA A 847 28.06 -18.13 3.62
N PRO A 848 28.01 -18.95 4.70
CA PRO A 848 26.97 -18.82 5.72
C PRO A 848 27.12 -17.49 6.47
N PHE A 849 25.99 -16.84 6.76
CA PHE A 849 25.94 -15.57 7.48
C PHE A 849 24.81 -15.58 8.52
N THR A 850 24.94 -14.82 9.61
CA THR A 850 23.85 -14.61 10.57
C THR A 850 23.58 -13.13 10.78
N ILE A 851 22.36 -12.68 10.47
CA ILE A 851 21.91 -11.34 10.87
C ILE A 851 21.44 -11.42 12.32
N THR A 852 22.02 -10.64 13.24
CA THR A 852 21.63 -10.62 14.65
C THR A 852 20.68 -9.47 14.96
N LYS A 853 19.92 -9.56 16.06
CA LYS A 853 19.04 -8.46 16.50
C LYS A 853 19.83 -7.20 16.86
N GLN A 854 19.20 -6.07 16.56
CA GLN A 854 19.48 -4.70 16.95
C GLN A 854 19.52 -4.46 18.46
N ALA A 855 20.64 -4.09 19.10
CA ALA A 855 20.57 -3.55 20.46
C ALA A 855 19.88 -2.18 20.48
N THR A 856 19.16 -1.88 21.57
CA THR A 856 18.37 -0.65 21.75
C THR A 856 18.74 0.04 23.06
N SER A 857 18.48 1.35 23.12
CA SER A 857 18.72 2.21 24.28
C SER A 857 17.46 3.01 24.56
N LEU A 858 17.05 3.06 25.84
CA LEU A 858 15.88 3.81 26.29
C LEU A 858 16.29 4.74 27.43
N THR A 859 15.99 6.02 27.31
CA THR A 859 16.28 7.04 28.34
C THR A 859 15.01 7.75 28.77
N LEU A 860 14.95 8.24 30.02
CA LEU A 860 13.81 8.97 30.57
C LEU A 860 14.24 10.35 31.06
N THR A 861 13.62 11.41 30.55
CA THR A 861 13.95 12.80 30.90
C THR A 861 12.69 13.57 31.32
N PRO A 862 12.68 14.24 32.49
CA PRO A 862 13.70 14.19 33.54
C PRO A 862 13.73 12.81 34.21
N GLY A 863 14.82 12.48 34.90
CA GLY A 863 14.89 11.23 35.68
C GLY A 863 14.01 11.22 36.94
N SER A 864 13.56 12.41 37.37
CA SER A 864 12.62 12.58 38.47
C SER A 864 11.79 13.86 38.31
N ALA A 865 10.54 13.85 38.75
CA ALA A 865 9.66 15.01 38.75
C ALA A 865 8.78 15.06 40.00
N THR A 866 8.42 16.28 40.42
CA THR A 866 7.37 16.53 41.40
C THR A 866 6.28 17.34 40.72
N ILE A 867 5.03 16.89 40.81
CA ILE A 867 3.85 17.53 40.21
C ILE A 867 2.75 17.67 41.25
N GLU A 868 1.84 18.62 41.09
CA GLU A 868 0.60 18.63 41.86
C GLU A 868 -0.38 17.59 41.29
N MET A 869 -1.27 17.09 42.14
CA MET A 869 -2.32 16.16 41.70
C MET A 869 -3.17 16.78 40.60
N GLY A 870 -3.19 16.14 39.43
CA GLY A 870 -3.91 16.60 38.23
C GLY A 870 -3.05 17.34 37.21
N ASP A 871 -1.82 17.72 37.56
CA ASP A 871 -0.87 18.29 36.60
C ASP A 871 -0.33 17.22 35.63
N PRO A 872 0.05 17.60 34.39
CA PRO A 872 0.71 16.70 33.46
C PRO A 872 2.10 16.30 33.97
N ALA A 873 2.47 15.04 33.78
CA ALA A 873 3.79 14.55 34.14
C ALA A 873 4.83 14.94 33.07
N PRO A 874 6.00 15.50 33.42
CA PRO A 874 6.93 16.05 32.42
C PRO A 874 7.84 14.99 31.77
N PHE A 875 7.50 13.70 31.85
CA PHE A 875 8.39 12.61 31.44
C PHE A 875 8.35 12.37 29.93
N VAL A 876 9.53 12.37 29.32
CA VAL A 876 9.74 11.98 27.92
C VAL A 876 10.72 10.80 27.89
N ALA A 877 10.25 9.67 27.36
CA ALA A 877 11.09 8.51 27.06
C ALA A 877 11.66 8.65 25.64
N THR A 878 12.96 8.42 25.45
CA THR A 878 13.61 8.44 24.13
C THR A 878 14.20 7.08 23.80
N LEU A 879 13.73 6.49 22.71
CA LEU A 879 14.13 5.17 22.21
C LEU A 879 15.03 5.30 20.99
N LEU A 880 16.24 4.77 21.10
CA LEU A 880 17.27 4.76 20.06
C LEU A 880 17.77 3.34 19.80
N ASP A 881 18.37 3.10 18.65
CA ASP A 881 19.24 1.93 18.44
C ASP A 881 20.66 2.14 18.99
N ALA A 882 21.46 1.08 18.99
CA ALA A 882 22.86 1.16 19.44
C ALA A 882 23.77 2.03 18.55
N ALA A 883 23.32 2.42 17.35
CA ALA A 883 24.00 3.38 16.49
C ALA A 883 23.50 4.83 16.72
N GLY A 884 22.63 5.06 17.72
CA GLY A 884 22.10 6.38 18.07
C GLY A 884 20.96 6.86 17.16
N ARG A 885 20.39 5.99 16.32
CA ARG A 885 19.27 6.36 15.44
C ARG A 885 17.95 6.29 16.20
N PRO A 886 17.09 7.31 16.12
CA PRO A 886 15.79 7.29 16.77
C PRO A 886 14.82 6.30 16.11
N PHE A 887 13.90 5.75 16.91
CA PHE A 887 12.79 4.93 16.41
C PHE A 887 11.47 5.67 16.51
N GLY A 888 10.95 6.15 15.39
CA GLY A 888 9.53 6.51 15.30
C GLY A 888 8.62 5.29 15.24
N GLN A 889 7.35 5.51 15.55
CA GLN A 889 6.27 4.52 15.45
C GLN A 889 6.47 3.26 16.28
N LYS A 890 7.17 3.35 17.42
CA LYS A 890 7.33 2.23 18.35
C LYS A 890 6.56 2.50 19.64
N THR A 891 5.75 1.54 20.04
CA THR A 891 5.05 1.60 21.33
C THR A 891 6.02 1.35 22.48
N VAL A 892 6.06 2.26 23.43
CA VAL A 892 6.69 2.08 24.75
C VAL A 892 5.61 2.08 25.83
N PHE A 893 5.87 1.37 26.92
CA PHE A 893 4.94 1.23 28.04
C PHE A 893 5.47 1.95 29.26
N PHE A 894 4.76 2.97 29.72
CA PHE A 894 4.97 3.60 31.03
C PHE A 894 4.21 2.81 32.09
N ILE A 895 4.91 2.30 33.09
CA ILE A 895 4.37 1.56 34.23
C ILE A 895 4.72 2.33 35.51
N ILE A 896 3.73 2.98 36.09
CA ILE A 896 3.85 3.80 37.29
C ILE A 896 3.36 2.96 38.47
N THR A 897 4.20 2.73 39.47
CA THR A 897 3.84 1.91 40.63
C THR A 897 4.33 2.55 41.93
N GLY A 898 3.46 2.60 42.92
CA GLY A 898 3.76 3.15 44.23
C GLY A 898 2.84 2.57 45.31
N PRO A 899 2.99 3.01 46.57
CA PRO A 899 2.23 2.47 47.70
C PRO A 899 0.73 2.74 47.61
N ASN A 900 0.31 3.77 46.86
CA ASN A 900 -1.07 4.25 46.77
C ASN A 900 -1.76 3.88 45.44
N GLY A 901 -1.15 3.01 44.63
CA GLY A 901 -1.73 2.52 43.39
C GLY A 901 -0.70 2.31 42.27
N SER A 902 -1.21 1.85 41.13
CA SER A 902 -0.45 1.70 39.90
C SER A 902 -1.24 2.25 38.71
N TYR A 903 -0.54 2.78 37.72
CA TYR A 903 -1.07 3.27 36.47
C TYR A 903 -0.18 2.77 35.33
N ALA A 904 -0.77 2.52 34.16
CA ALA A 904 -0.03 2.08 33.00
C ALA A 904 -0.56 2.76 31.75
N GLU A 905 0.33 3.12 30.84
CA GLU A 905 -0.02 3.79 29.60
C GLU A 905 0.94 3.35 28.49
N ALA A 906 0.39 3.10 27.30
CA ALA A 906 1.16 2.80 26.11
C ALA A 906 1.20 4.03 25.20
N VAL A 907 2.41 4.44 24.81
CA VAL A 907 2.63 5.65 24.02
C VAL A 907 3.50 5.32 22.82
N ILE A 908 3.12 5.81 21.65
CA ILE A 908 3.88 5.64 20.41
C ILE A 908 4.94 6.74 20.32
N THR A 909 6.18 6.36 20.02
CA THR A 909 7.28 7.30 19.80
C THR A 909 7.10 8.10 18.51
N ASP A 910 7.41 9.39 18.56
CA ASP A 910 7.46 10.27 17.39
C ASP A 910 8.70 10.00 16.50
N PHE A 911 8.84 10.73 15.38
CA PHE A 911 9.98 10.61 14.46
C PHE A 911 11.37 10.75 15.12
N ALA A 912 11.46 11.42 16.27
CA ALA A 912 12.69 11.60 17.05
C ALA A 912 12.87 10.54 18.15
N GLY A 913 12.03 9.50 18.16
CA GLY A 913 12.07 8.41 19.12
C GLY A 913 11.48 8.77 20.47
N ARG A 914 10.72 9.86 20.59
CA ARG A 914 10.23 10.40 21.86
C ARG A 914 8.79 9.99 22.14
N ALA A 915 8.52 9.51 23.35
CA ALA A 915 7.19 9.24 23.87
C ALA A 915 7.00 10.04 25.15
N SER A 916 6.02 10.95 25.16
CA SER A 916 5.69 11.78 26.32
C SER A 916 4.58 11.13 27.13
N LEU A 917 4.72 11.11 28.45
CA LEU A 917 3.66 10.74 29.38
C LEU A 917 2.82 11.98 29.70
N ASP A 918 1.50 11.88 29.61
CA ASP A 918 0.60 13.02 29.88
C ASP A 918 0.10 13.00 31.34
N SER A 919 -1.21 12.86 31.57
CA SER A 919 -1.80 12.90 32.91
C SER A 919 -1.67 11.56 33.62
N VAL A 920 -1.27 11.58 34.90
CA VAL A 920 -1.17 10.38 35.74
C VAL A 920 -2.27 10.41 36.81
N PRO A 921 -3.35 9.61 36.68
CA PRO A 921 -4.50 9.64 37.60
C PRO A 921 -4.23 8.84 38.88
N LEU A 922 -3.15 9.20 39.59
CA LEU A 922 -2.77 8.56 40.85
C LEU A 922 -2.86 9.55 42.03
N PRO A 923 -3.22 9.08 43.24
CA PRO A 923 -3.24 9.91 44.43
C PRO A 923 -1.86 10.49 44.77
N ALA A 924 -1.81 11.43 45.73
CA ALA A 924 -0.55 11.94 46.23
C ALA A 924 0.32 10.80 46.80
N GLY A 925 1.62 10.86 46.55
CA GLY A 925 2.55 9.80 46.90
C GLY A 925 3.79 9.79 46.00
N THR A 926 4.69 8.86 46.32
CA THR A 926 5.92 8.64 45.55
C THR A 926 5.81 7.35 44.76
N TYR A 927 6.10 7.42 43.46
CA TYR A 927 5.94 6.34 42.50
C TYR A 927 7.23 6.12 41.71
N THR A 928 7.49 4.86 41.36
CA THR A 928 8.49 4.50 40.36
C THR A 928 7.84 4.57 38.99
N VAL A 929 8.46 5.29 38.05
CA VAL A 929 8.05 5.33 36.64
C VAL A 929 9.00 4.43 35.87
N SER A 930 8.54 3.25 35.44
CA SER A 930 9.35 2.34 34.62
C SER A 930 8.87 2.39 33.18
N VAL A 931 9.79 2.49 32.21
CA VAL A 931 9.46 2.49 30.78
C VAL A 931 10.05 1.25 30.13
N TYR A 932 9.27 0.58 29.30
CA TYR A 932 9.65 -0.65 28.62
C TYR A 932 9.43 -0.56 27.12
N PHE A 933 10.41 -1.03 26.35
CA PHE A 933 10.30 -1.30 24.92
C PHE A 933 10.52 -2.80 24.68
N SER A 934 9.51 -3.46 24.07
CA SER A 934 9.55 -4.88 23.69
C SER A 934 9.82 -5.84 24.88
N GLY A 935 9.89 -7.15 24.61
CA GLY A 935 10.16 -8.18 25.62
C GLY A 935 8.95 -8.47 26.50
N THR A 936 9.19 -8.76 27.79
CA THR A 936 8.11 -9.00 28.76
C THR A 936 7.85 -7.73 29.54
N ILE A 937 6.66 -7.16 29.39
CA ILE A 937 6.23 -5.92 30.03
C ILE A 937 5.50 -6.27 31.34
N PRO A 938 5.97 -5.85 32.51
CA PRO A 938 5.27 -6.07 33.77
C PRO A 938 4.13 -5.06 33.90
N LEU A 939 2.90 -5.55 33.92
CA LEU A 939 1.69 -4.73 34.05
C LEU A 939 1.10 -4.86 35.45
N PRO A 940 0.30 -3.88 35.93
CA PRO A 940 -0.33 -3.96 37.26
C PRO A 940 -1.14 -5.24 37.50
N GLY A 941 -1.76 -5.80 36.47
CA GLY A 941 -2.58 -7.02 36.54
C GLY A 941 -1.94 -8.30 35.97
N GLY A 942 -0.67 -8.28 35.53
CA GLY A 942 -0.04 -9.41 34.87
C GLY A 942 1.20 -9.05 34.07
N SER A 943 1.40 -9.69 32.92
CA SER A 943 2.49 -9.37 32.00
C SER A 943 2.06 -9.52 30.56
N LEU A 944 2.64 -8.72 29.68
CA LEU A 944 2.43 -8.78 28.23
C LEU A 944 3.74 -9.16 27.53
N SER A 945 3.73 -10.12 26.62
CA SER A 945 4.93 -10.60 25.92
C SER A 945 5.01 -10.06 24.49
N LEU A 946 5.82 -9.05 24.25
CA LEU A 946 5.95 -8.34 22.96
C LEU A 946 7.37 -8.45 22.38
N PRO A 947 7.83 -9.63 21.93
CA PRO A 947 9.13 -9.75 21.29
C PRO A 947 9.15 -8.96 19.96
N ASP A 948 10.21 -8.20 19.71
CA ASP A 948 10.45 -7.57 18.41
C ASP A 948 11.37 -8.46 17.56
N ASP A 949 11.03 -8.69 16.30
CA ASP A 949 11.78 -9.55 15.38
C ASP A 949 13.20 -9.04 15.11
N ARG A 950 13.38 -7.72 15.15
CA ARG A 950 14.58 -7.00 14.70
C ARG A 950 15.42 -6.47 15.84
N TYR A 951 14.81 -6.15 16.96
CA TYR A 951 15.45 -5.42 18.06
C TYR A 951 15.41 -6.18 19.39
N LEU A 952 16.39 -5.90 20.25
CA LEU A 952 16.43 -6.36 21.63
C LEU A 952 15.59 -5.43 22.51
N PRO A 953 15.01 -5.92 23.63
CA PRO A 953 14.28 -5.09 24.57
C PRO A 953 15.15 -4.04 25.26
N ALA A 954 14.53 -2.93 25.68
CA ALA A 954 15.15 -1.91 26.53
C ALA A 954 14.22 -1.47 27.65
N THR A 955 14.80 -1.04 28.77
CA THR A 955 14.05 -0.52 29.92
C THR A 955 14.82 0.59 30.63
N THR A 956 14.09 1.51 31.24
CA THR A 956 14.63 2.58 32.07
C THR A 956 13.63 2.92 33.18
N SER A 957 14.06 3.64 34.21
CA SER A 957 13.20 4.02 35.33
C SER A 957 13.55 5.39 35.90
N GLY A 958 12.53 6.09 36.39
CA GLY A 958 12.64 7.35 37.12
C GLY A 958 11.69 7.41 38.32
N LEU A 959 11.58 8.60 38.92
CA LEU A 959 10.80 8.83 40.14
C LEU A 959 9.77 9.96 39.97
N LEU A 960 8.51 9.69 40.29
CA LEU A 960 7.44 10.68 40.31
C LEU A 960 6.94 10.91 41.74
N THR A 961 6.92 12.16 42.19
CA THR A 961 6.21 12.56 43.41
C THR A 961 4.97 13.37 43.03
N ILE A 962 3.80 12.91 43.44
CA ILE A 962 2.54 13.64 43.31
C ILE A 962 2.23 14.25 44.67
N GLU A 963 2.10 15.57 44.74
CA GLU A 963 1.72 16.29 45.94
C GLU A 963 0.22 16.64 45.91
N GLU A 964 -0.43 16.69 47.08
CA GLU A 964 -1.74 17.33 47.17
C GLU A 964 -1.54 18.82 46.87
N GLY A 965 -2.31 19.36 45.92
CA GLY A 965 -2.22 20.79 45.58
C GLY A 965 -2.35 21.64 46.84
N GLN A 966 -1.55 22.70 46.93
CA GLN A 966 -1.61 23.62 48.07
C GLN A 966 -3.03 24.20 48.15
N VAL A 967 -3.75 23.96 49.26
CA VAL A 967 -4.95 24.74 49.56
C VAL A 967 -4.51 26.19 49.71
N GLU A 968 -4.79 27.06 48.73
CA GLU A 968 -4.50 28.50 48.85
C GLU A 968 -5.36 29.10 49.98
N THR A 969 -4.85 29.05 51.21
CA THR A 969 -5.45 29.79 52.33
C THR A 969 -5.01 31.25 52.26
N GLY A 970 -5.96 32.17 52.07
CA GLY A 970 -5.75 33.60 52.24
C GLY A 970 -6.07 34.54 51.06
N LYS A 971 -6.72 34.07 49.99
CA LYS A 971 -7.30 34.96 48.96
C LYS A 971 -8.77 35.24 49.24
N SER A 972 -9.13 36.52 49.28
CA SER A 972 -10.54 36.97 49.29
C SER A 972 -11.16 36.72 47.92
N LEU A 973 -12.28 36.00 47.90
CA LEU A 973 -13.07 35.75 46.69
C LEU A 973 -14.07 36.91 46.52
N TYR A 974 -13.87 37.77 45.53
CA TYR A 974 -14.85 38.81 45.20
C TYR A 974 -15.96 38.22 44.32
N LEU A 975 -17.11 37.92 44.93
CA LEU A 975 -18.33 37.56 44.21
C LEU A 975 -19.16 38.83 43.98
N SER A 976 -19.26 39.29 42.73
CA SER A 976 -20.25 40.30 42.35
C SER A 976 -21.39 39.62 41.60
N THR A 977 -22.53 39.44 42.25
CA THR A 977 -23.78 39.04 41.59
C THR A 977 -24.86 40.08 41.90
N GLU A 978 -25.74 40.39 40.93
CA GLU A 978 -26.77 41.44 41.09
C GLU A 978 -27.76 41.15 42.21
N ASP A 979 -27.97 39.88 42.54
CA ASP A 979 -28.83 39.43 43.63
C ASP A 979 -28.01 38.48 44.52
N GLY A 980 -28.01 38.74 45.84
CA GLY A 980 -27.24 37.94 46.81
C GLY A 980 -27.64 36.45 46.83
N GLY A 981 -26.86 35.62 47.52
CA GLY A 981 -27.03 34.17 47.47
C GLY A 981 -26.43 33.42 48.67
N THR A 982 -26.29 32.10 48.52
CA THR A 982 -25.68 31.22 49.53
C THR A 982 -24.66 30.31 48.85
N VAL A 983 -23.41 30.32 49.31
CA VAL A 983 -22.36 29.38 48.87
C VAL A 983 -21.88 28.59 50.07
N ALA A 984 -21.87 27.26 49.96
CA ALA A 984 -21.43 26.34 51.01
C ALA A 984 -22.07 26.59 52.40
N GLY A 985 -23.33 27.03 52.43
CA GLY A 985 -24.08 27.29 53.68
C GLY A 985 -23.85 28.68 54.30
N VAL A 986 -23.07 29.55 53.67
CA VAL A 986 -22.84 30.94 54.11
C VAL A 986 -23.66 31.89 53.23
N ALA A 987 -24.55 32.68 53.84
CA ALA A 987 -25.36 33.68 53.15
C ALA A 987 -24.56 34.98 52.98
N TYR A 988 -24.60 35.59 51.79
CA TYR A 988 -23.96 36.87 51.51
C TYR A 988 -24.97 37.87 50.92
N SER A 989 -24.81 39.15 51.27
CA SER A 989 -25.60 40.26 50.71
C SER A 989 -24.84 41.00 49.60
N ARG A 990 -25.51 41.96 48.94
CA ARG A 990 -25.09 42.60 47.68
C ARG A 990 -23.65 43.16 47.68
N GLU A 991 -23.09 43.47 48.85
CA GLU A 991 -21.69 43.86 49.04
C GLU A 991 -21.21 43.39 50.43
N ASP A 992 -20.77 42.14 50.55
CA ASP A 992 -20.03 41.65 51.71
C ASP A 992 -18.70 41.03 51.27
N VAL A 993 -17.64 41.30 52.03
CA VAL A 993 -16.34 40.62 51.90
C VAL A 993 -16.38 39.36 52.76
N LEU A 994 -16.26 38.19 52.14
CA LEU A 994 -16.02 36.92 52.84
C LEU A 994 -14.52 36.62 52.92
#